data_AF-A0A7C2QBC5-F1
#
_entry.id   AF-A0A7C2QBC5-F1
#
_cell.length_a   1.000
_cell.length_b   1.000
_cell.length_c   1.000
_cell.angle_alpha   90.00
_cell.angle_beta   90.00
_cell.angle_gamma   90.00
#
_symmetry.space_group_name_H-M   'P 1'
#
loop_
_entity.id
_entity.type
_entity.pdbx_description
1 polymer ?
#
loop_
_entity_poly.entity_id
_entity_poly.type
_entity_poly.pdbx_seq_one_letter_code
_entity_poly.pdbx_strand_id
1 'polypeptide(L)'
;RVAVASERAFAGEGVVAAFRLKLDERGVPVGYERAEPGEVGKAPLYLTFVEYVAQPGETWYEGFCYVDLLDGGIVAEFLKAAYEPYLAFKGYFGRVVPGVFTDEPNIESSRPHTRPQLPPRGPRFPALAFPWTTKLPEKFVELNGYDVREKLPELVFDVGDYLKTRYDFWRTVTLMFVEAFSKQVYEWCDRHGLKFTGHYLAEDTLLSQLRCIGAAMPHYEYQHVPGIDHLGFQIWGSLLTAKQVASAANQLGRERVLCETYGCLGNYPSFADRKWIGDFLYALGVNFLNHHLVPYSLRGRRKRDYGLNFHWAQPWWRYNRLIEDYFARLSYALSRGARVANVLVLHPIGSAWALYSPLSERRVAELDEKLQELMKALLAMHVDFELGDEILMSKHARVEGTKLRVGRALYDAVVVPSCVTIASTTLKLLKELAAAGGVVVFVEKPPSAVDGRPSPELDELVKRARYAPSASREALEKALSGVPRPVVIEGDPDGSVLYHLRRNGESAILFLANTDRTSHRKLRVGLEGSWKPELWDAVTGEVRELGAAVEGGRTWLEIELPPIGSALLVLHPGTPAAPAAPAKLEVREVELGEAGWRARRLDPNALVLDYCYYSVEGEPWRGPVPVWRAQREIASRGVGARFALRFEFECEVEPRGRSIKL
;
A
#
# COMPACT_ATOMS: atom_id res chain seq x y z
N ARG A 1 -12.73 20.41 9.80
CA ARG A 1 -12.72 21.79 10.34
C ARG A 1 -11.56 22.57 9.76
N VAL A 2 -11.65 23.91 9.73
CA VAL A 2 -10.65 24.80 9.12
C VAL A 2 -10.13 25.80 10.14
N ALA A 3 -8.81 26.01 10.20
CA ALA A 3 -8.21 27.05 11.02
C ALA A 3 -8.05 28.35 10.23
N VAL A 4 -8.49 29.47 10.81
CA VAL A 4 -8.42 30.81 10.23
C VAL A 4 -7.58 31.70 11.16
N ALA A 5 -6.42 32.11 10.68
CA ALA A 5 -5.55 33.06 11.36
C ALA A 5 -5.98 34.50 11.01
N SER A 6 -6.17 35.38 12.00
CA SER A 6 -6.56 36.77 11.77
C SER A 6 -6.22 37.71 12.94
N GLU A 7 -6.43 39.01 12.76
CA GLU A 7 -6.26 40.03 13.82
C GLU A 7 -7.46 40.10 14.80
N ARG A 8 -8.46 39.22 14.63
CA ARG A 8 -9.62 39.10 15.51
C ARG A 8 -10.04 37.65 15.77
N ALA A 9 -10.70 37.42 16.90
CA ALA A 9 -11.45 36.20 17.15
C ALA A 9 -12.81 36.29 16.45
N PHE A 10 -13.09 35.38 15.52
CA PHE A 10 -14.41 35.32 14.89
C PHE A 10 -15.44 34.69 15.83
N ALA A 11 -16.69 35.12 15.69
CA ALA A 11 -17.85 34.60 16.43
C ALA A 11 -18.97 34.30 15.44
N GLY A 12 -19.82 33.32 15.75
CA GLY A 12 -20.98 32.99 14.93
C GLY A 12 -21.33 31.50 14.96
N GLU A 13 -22.43 31.17 14.30
CA GLU A 13 -22.84 29.80 14.06
C GLU A 13 -21.75 29.08 13.25
N GLY A 14 -21.26 27.96 13.77
CA GLY A 14 -20.14 27.22 13.17
C GLY A 14 -18.74 27.62 13.66
N VAL A 15 -18.57 28.52 14.64
CA VAL A 15 -17.28 28.66 15.32
C VAL A 15 -17.14 27.60 16.41
N VAL A 16 -16.13 26.74 16.30
CA VAL A 16 -15.84 25.69 17.30
C VAL A 16 -15.08 26.29 18.49
N ALA A 17 -14.06 27.10 18.20
CA ALA A 17 -13.20 27.71 19.20
C ALA A 17 -12.39 28.87 18.60
N ALA A 18 -12.05 29.85 19.42
CA ALA A 18 -11.12 30.90 19.08
C ALA A 18 -10.04 31.01 20.16
N PHE A 19 -8.81 31.29 19.72
CA PHE A 19 -7.65 31.36 20.58
C PHE A 19 -6.82 32.61 20.29
N ARG A 20 -6.31 33.21 21.35
CA ARG A 20 -5.25 34.22 21.29
C ARG A 20 -3.92 33.50 21.30
N LEU A 21 -3.04 33.82 20.34
CA LEU A 21 -1.68 33.28 20.30
C LEU A 21 -0.70 34.21 21.00
N LYS A 22 0.20 33.63 21.81
CA LYS A 22 1.36 34.29 22.38
C LYS A 22 2.53 34.08 21.43
N LEU A 23 3.12 35.15 20.92
CA LEU A 23 4.20 35.09 19.94
C LEU A 23 5.54 35.45 20.60
N ASP A 24 6.63 34.84 20.11
CA ASP A 24 7.99 35.27 20.44
C ASP A 24 8.40 36.50 19.61
N GLU A 25 9.65 36.97 19.79
CA GLU A 25 10.22 38.12 19.08
C GLU A 25 10.28 37.93 17.55
N ARG A 26 10.19 36.69 17.05
CA ARG A 26 10.20 36.34 15.64
C ARG A 26 8.80 36.12 15.07
N GLY A 27 7.76 36.31 15.89
CA GLY A 27 6.36 36.10 15.50
C GLY A 27 5.94 34.63 15.52
N VAL A 28 6.71 33.73 16.13
CA VAL A 28 6.38 32.30 16.23
C VAL A 28 5.50 32.05 17.46
N PRO A 29 4.37 31.32 17.33
CA PRO A 29 3.55 30.98 18.48
C PRO A 29 4.30 30.11 19.50
N VAL A 30 4.34 30.56 20.75
CA VAL A 30 4.95 29.87 21.92
C VAL A 30 3.92 29.44 22.97
N GLY A 31 2.68 29.91 22.84
CA GLY A 31 1.58 29.54 23.72
C GLY A 31 0.25 30.10 23.21
N TYR A 32 -0.84 29.75 23.89
CA TYR A 32 -2.18 30.20 23.51
C TYR A 32 -3.09 30.28 24.74
N GLU A 33 -4.17 31.04 24.60
CA GLU A 33 -5.26 31.15 25.57
C GLU A 33 -6.59 31.23 24.82
N ARG A 34 -7.69 30.83 25.46
CA ARG A 34 -9.02 31.01 24.88
C ARG A 34 -9.28 32.48 24.61
N ALA A 35 -9.81 32.81 23.44
CA ALA A 35 -10.27 34.15 23.10
C ALA A 35 -11.79 34.25 23.27
N GLU A 36 -12.25 35.41 23.68
CA GLU A 36 -13.69 35.69 23.74
C GLU A 36 -14.25 35.86 22.32
N PRO A 37 -15.50 35.44 22.05
CA PRO A 37 -16.13 35.64 20.76
C PRO A 37 -16.13 37.13 20.35
N GLY A 38 -15.54 37.44 19.19
CA GLY A 38 -15.51 38.80 18.65
C GLY A 38 -14.37 39.68 19.18
N GLU A 39 -13.45 39.15 19.98
CA GLU A 39 -12.31 39.88 20.54
C GLU A 39 -11.39 40.47 19.46
N VAL A 40 -10.93 41.72 19.64
CA VAL A 40 -10.06 42.46 18.72
C VAL A 40 -8.99 43.22 19.52
N GLY A 41 -7.77 43.31 18.99
CA GLY A 41 -6.75 44.28 19.44
C GLY A 41 -6.03 43.95 20.76
N LYS A 42 -6.31 42.82 21.41
CA LYS A 42 -5.59 42.36 22.62
C LYS A 42 -4.43 41.40 22.33
N ALA A 43 -4.23 41.05 21.06
CA ALA A 43 -3.16 40.17 20.62
C ALA A 43 -2.77 40.47 19.18
N PRO A 44 -1.51 40.19 18.80
CA PRO A 44 -1.07 40.32 17.41
C PRO A 44 -1.69 39.26 16.49
N LEU A 45 -2.18 38.13 17.04
CA LEU A 45 -2.72 37.04 16.24
C LEU A 45 -3.77 36.21 17.01
N TYR A 46 -4.91 35.98 16.36
CA TYR A 46 -5.96 35.06 16.78
C TYR A 46 -6.04 33.88 15.81
N LEU A 47 -6.37 32.70 16.33
CA LEU A 47 -6.64 31.49 15.57
C LEU A 47 -8.06 31.02 15.86
N THR A 48 -8.93 31.09 14.85
CA THR A 48 -10.34 30.65 14.95
C THR A 48 -10.53 29.35 14.18
N PHE A 49 -11.10 28.34 14.82
CA PHE A 49 -11.47 27.08 14.20
C PHE A 49 -12.95 27.08 13.84
N VAL A 50 -13.23 26.87 12.56
CA VAL A 50 -14.57 26.97 11.99
C VAL A 50 -15.02 25.64 11.40
N GLU A 51 -16.31 25.41 11.54
CA GLU A 51 -17.07 24.36 10.93
C GLU A 51 -17.09 24.49 9.41
N TYR A 52 -16.41 23.56 8.73
CA TYR A 52 -16.51 23.40 7.28
C TYR A 52 -17.26 22.11 6.97
N VAL A 53 -18.34 22.24 6.19
CA VAL A 53 -19.13 21.13 5.65
C VAL A 53 -18.93 21.14 4.15
N ALA A 54 -18.50 20.01 3.60
CA ALA A 54 -18.30 19.86 2.16
C ALA A 54 -19.60 20.18 1.42
N GLN A 55 -19.50 21.07 0.43
CA GLN A 55 -20.67 21.50 -0.34
C GLN A 55 -20.90 20.55 -1.52
N PRO A 56 -22.16 20.30 -1.91
CA PRO A 56 -22.47 19.74 -3.22
C PRO A 56 -21.92 20.63 -4.34
N GLY A 57 -21.78 20.06 -5.53
CA GLY A 57 -21.27 20.73 -6.73
C GLY A 57 -19.88 20.27 -7.16
N GLU A 58 -19.28 19.29 -6.48
CA GLU A 58 -17.97 18.80 -6.88
C GLU A 58 -18.04 17.80 -8.02
N THR A 59 -17.47 18.20 -9.16
CA THR A 59 -17.46 17.40 -10.40
C THR A 59 -16.79 16.05 -10.24
N TRP A 60 -15.86 15.92 -9.29
CA TRP A 60 -15.23 14.64 -8.94
C TRP A 60 -16.23 13.64 -8.34
N TYR A 61 -17.28 14.12 -7.68
CA TYR A 61 -18.36 13.34 -7.10
C TYR A 61 -19.67 13.50 -7.86
N GLU A 62 -19.60 13.68 -9.19
CA GLU A 62 -20.79 13.82 -10.06
C GLU A 62 -21.75 14.93 -9.59
N GLY A 63 -21.20 16.03 -9.04
CA GLY A 63 -21.98 17.16 -8.53
C GLY A 63 -22.46 17.02 -7.09
N PHE A 64 -22.06 15.96 -6.38
CA PHE A 64 -22.29 15.80 -4.93
C PHE A 64 -21.03 16.15 -4.12
N CYS A 65 -20.99 15.71 -2.86
CA CYS A 65 -19.83 15.77 -1.98
C CYS A 65 -19.52 14.36 -1.45
N TYR A 66 -18.32 14.17 -0.90
CA TYR A 66 -17.96 12.91 -0.26
C TYR A 66 -18.73 12.71 1.06
N VAL A 67 -18.98 11.45 1.42
CA VAL A 67 -19.72 11.05 2.62
C VAL A 67 -18.83 11.12 3.87
N ASP A 68 -19.40 11.44 5.02
CA ASP A 68 -18.69 11.40 6.31
C ASP A 68 -18.50 9.95 6.78
N LEU A 69 -17.28 9.42 6.62
CA LEU A 69 -16.92 8.07 7.04
C LEU A 69 -16.51 7.96 8.51
N LEU A 70 -16.56 9.05 9.29
CA LEU A 70 -16.34 9.03 10.74
C LEU A 70 -17.65 8.86 11.53
N ASP A 71 -18.80 9.10 10.91
CA ASP A 71 -20.11 8.95 11.55
C ASP A 71 -20.74 7.60 11.16
N GLY A 72 -20.84 6.70 12.15
CA GLY A 72 -21.44 5.38 11.93
C GLY A 72 -22.92 5.41 11.49
N GLY A 73 -23.69 6.42 11.87
CA GLY A 73 -25.08 6.58 11.41
C GLY A 73 -25.15 6.97 9.93
N ILE A 74 -24.22 7.81 9.47
CA ILE A 74 -24.11 8.16 8.05
C ILE A 74 -23.65 6.96 7.22
N VAL A 75 -22.68 6.18 7.71
CA VAL A 75 -22.28 4.94 7.02
C VAL A 75 -23.43 3.93 6.97
N ALA A 76 -24.24 3.82 8.02
CA ALA A 76 -25.41 2.94 8.00
C ALA A 76 -26.41 3.34 6.90
N GLU A 77 -26.67 4.64 6.71
CA GLU A 77 -27.49 5.13 5.60
C GLU A 77 -26.81 4.91 4.23
N PHE A 78 -25.48 5.05 4.14
CA PHE A 78 -24.73 4.70 2.95
C PHE A 78 -24.90 3.22 2.58
N LEU A 79 -24.85 2.30 3.55
CA LEU A 79 -25.08 0.87 3.30
C LEU A 79 -26.52 0.63 2.79
N LYS A 80 -27.53 1.30 3.35
CA LYS A 80 -28.90 1.22 2.84
C LYS A 80 -29.02 1.71 1.40
N ALA A 81 -28.36 2.82 1.08
CA ALA A 81 -28.45 3.42 -0.25
C ALA A 81 -27.63 2.66 -1.32
N ALA A 82 -26.43 2.20 -0.96
CA ALA A 82 -25.45 1.69 -1.91
C ALA A 82 -25.30 0.16 -1.90
N TYR A 83 -25.62 -0.53 -0.79
CA TYR A 83 -25.42 -1.97 -0.64
C TYR A 83 -26.74 -2.74 -0.67
N GLU A 84 -27.76 -2.31 0.09
CA GLU A 84 -29.05 -3.02 0.16
C GLU A 84 -29.78 -3.21 -1.17
N PRO A 85 -29.68 -2.32 -2.19
CA PRO A 85 -30.29 -2.59 -3.50
C PRO A 85 -29.78 -3.89 -4.15
N TYR A 86 -28.56 -4.32 -3.83
CA TYR A 86 -27.99 -5.57 -4.33
C TYR A 86 -28.58 -6.82 -3.68
N LEU A 87 -29.37 -6.70 -2.60
CA LEU A 87 -30.10 -7.84 -2.01
C LEU A 87 -31.10 -8.47 -2.99
N ALA A 88 -31.49 -7.75 -4.04
CA ALA A 88 -32.21 -8.32 -5.18
C ALA A 88 -31.49 -9.53 -5.81
N PHE A 89 -30.16 -9.61 -5.66
CA PHE A 89 -29.31 -10.69 -6.17
C PHE A 89 -28.87 -11.69 -5.09
N LYS A 90 -29.49 -11.68 -3.88
CA LYS A 90 -29.09 -12.53 -2.75
C LYS A 90 -28.92 -14.02 -3.06
N GLY A 91 -29.70 -14.56 -4.02
CA GLY A 91 -29.59 -15.97 -4.43
C GLY A 91 -28.24 -16.34 -5.06
N TYR A 92 -27.47 -15.33 -5.51
CA TYR A 92 -26.16 -15.45 -6.14
C TYR A 92 -24.99 -15.17 -5.18
N PHE A 93 -25.26 -14.70 -3.96
CA PHE A 93 -24.24 -14.32 -2.98
C PHE A 93 -23.43 -15.53 -2.50
N GLY A 94 -22.15 -15.29 -2.21
CA GLY A 94 -21.18 -16.31 -1.79
C GLY A 94 -20.74 -17.28 -2.90
N ARG A 95 -21.32 -17.16 -4.11
CA ARG A 95 -20.98 -17.97 -5.29
C ARG A 95 -20.63 -17.10 -6.48
N VAL A 96 -21.64 -16.66 -7.25
CA VAL A 96 -21.44 -15.83 -8.45
C VAL A 96 -21.01 -14.42 -8.06
N VAL A 97 -21.56 -13.90 -6.95
CA VAL A 97 -21.10 -12.66 -6.32
C VAL A 97 -20.36 -13.06 -5.04
N PRO A 98 -19.03 -13.24 -5.07
CA PRO A 98 -18.27 -13.75 -3.93
C PRO A 98 -18.07 -12.70 -2.84
N GLY A 99 -18.24 -11.42 -3.14
CA GLY A 99 -17.96 -10.35 -2.21
C GLY A 99 -18.15 -8.95 -2.78
N VAL A 100 -17.84 -7.96 -1.96
CA VAL A 100 -17.84 -6.53 -2.28
C VAL A 100 -16.41 -6.00 -2.23
N PHE A 101 -16.07 -5.15 -3.21
CA PHE A 101 -14.81 -4.44 -3.31
C PHE A 101 -15.05 -2.96 -2.95
N THR A 102 -14.25 -2.40 -2.04
CA THR A 102 -14.19 -0.96 -1.80
C THR A 102 -12.98 -0.35 -2.52
N ASP A 103 -13.18 0.82 -3.09
CA ASP A 103 -12.15 1.56 -3.81
C ASP A 103 -11.89 2.89 -3.08
N GLU A 104 -10.69 3.05 -2.53
CA GLU A 104 -10.18 4.28 -1.93
C GLU A 104 -11.11 5.01 -0.91
N PRO A 105 -11.76 4.34 0.07
CA PRO A 105 -12.46 5.04 1.14
C PRO A 105 -11.49 5.91 1.95
N ASN A 106 -11.90 7.13 2.28
CA ASN A 106 -11.01 8.13 2.89
C ASN A 106 -11.77 9.16 3.75
N ILE A 107 -11.04 9.88 4.62
CA ILE A 107 -11.55 10.96 5.48
C ILE A 107 -11.07 12.34 5.02
N GLU A 108 -10.12 12.38 4.10
CA GLU A 108 -9.68 13.59 3.42
C GLU A 108 -9.87 13.39 1.91
N SER A 109 -10.93 14.01 1.38
CA SER A 109 -11.37 13.78 0.02
C SER A 109 -10.31 14.24 -1.00
N SER A 110 -9.65 13.27 -1.64
CA SER A 110 -8.61 13.37 -2.68
C SER A 110 -7.40 14.26 -2.35
N ARG A 111 -6.21 13.64 -2.26
CA ARG A 111 -4.85 14.24 -2.34
C ARG A 111 -4.89 15.77 -2.38
N PRO A 112 -5.06 16.48 -1.25
CA PRO A 112 -5.09 17.93 -1.25
C PRO A 112 -3.75 18.42 -1.78
N HIS A 113 -3.77 18.94 -3.00
CA HIS A 113 -2.55 19.36 -3.64
C HIS A 113 -2.05 20.58 -2.87
N THR A 114 -0.84 20.50 -2.33
CA THR A 114 -0.16 21.65 -1.71
C THR A 114 0.03 22.81 -2.69
N ARG A 115 -0.17 22.57 -3.98
CA ARG A 115 -0.21 23.58 -5.04
C ARG A 115 -1.50 23.45 -5.86
N PRO A 116 -2.29 24.52 -6.01
CA PRO A 116 -3.44 24.48 -6.91
C PRO A 116 -2.99 24.15 -8.34
N GLN A 117 -3.50 23.05 -8.90
CA GLN A 117 -3.35 22.76 -10.33
C GLN A 117 -4.43 23.51 -11.11
N LEU A 118 -4.12 23.92 -12.35
CA LEU A 118 -5.10 24.45 -13.29
C LEU A 118 -5.20 23.52 -14.52
N PRO A 119 -6.37 22.91 -14.79
CA PRO A 119 -7.60 22.97 -13.99
C PRO A 119 -7.47 22.21 -12.66
N PRO A 120 -8.22 22.60 -11.63
CA PRO A 120 -8.21 21.90 -10.35
C PRO A 120 -8.64 20.44 -10.55
N ARG A 121 -7.92 19.51 -9.92
CA ARG A 121 -8.26 18.09 -9.87
C ARG A 121 -8.63 17.71 -8.44
N GLY A 122 -9.80 17.12 -8.29
CA GLY A 122 -10.37 16.74 -7.00
C GLY A 122 -11.10 17.87 -6.28
N PRO A 123 -11.90 17.54 -5.25
CA PRO A 123 -12.55 18.45 -4.32
C PRO A 123 -11.59 19.46 -3.66
N ARG A 124 -12.09 20.67 -3.40
CA ARG A 124 -11.29 21.78 -2.85
C ARG A 124 -11.47 21.90 -1.34
N PHE A 125 -10.43 21.53 -0.60
CA PHE A 125 -10.37 21.84 0.84
C PHE A 125 -9.49 23.05 1.16
N PRO A 126 -9.80 23.76 2.24
CA PRO A 126 -8.89 24.77 2.79
C PRO A 126 -7.58 24.16 3.28
N ALA A 127 -6.48 24.91 3.16
CA ALA A 127 -5.13 24.41 3.42
C ALA A 127 -4.88 23.97 4.88
N LEU A 128 -5.60 24.53 5.86
CA LEU A 128 -5.51 24.18 7.28
C LEU A 128 -6.76 23.42 7.73
N ALA A 129 -7.07 22.33 7.02
CA ALA A 129 -8.21 21.48 7.32
C ALA A 129 -7.82 20.24 8.14
N PHE A 130 -8.70 19.85 9.06
CA PHE A 130 -8.59 18.62 9.86
C PHE A 130 -9.87 17.79 9.71
N PRO A 131 -9.77 16.45 9.66
CA PRO A 131 -10.94 15.58 9.65
C PRO A 131 -11.77 15.80 10.91
N TRP A 132 -13.09 15.88 10.76
CA TRP A 132 -13.97 16.19 11.87
C TRP A 132 -15.40 15.79 11.58
N THR A 133 -16.08 15.26 12.59
CA THR A 133 -17.52 15.03 12.63
C THR A 133 -18.11 15.58 13.92
N THR A 134 -19.41 15.82 13.99
CA THR A 134 -20.07 16.40 15.19
C THR A 134 -19.89 15.53 16.43
N LYS A 135 -19.72 14.21 16.26
CA LYS A 135 -19.50 13.23 17.33
C LYS A 135 -18.04 13.14 17.81
N LEU A 136 -17.09 13.76 17.11
CA LEU A 136 -15.67 13.61 17.42
C LEU A 136 -15.29 14.14 18.82
N PRO A 137 -15.77 15.31 19.29
CA PRO A 137 -15.44 15.79 20.64
C PRO A 137 -15.86 14.83 21.75
N GLU A 138 -17.06 14.25 21.65
CA GLU A 138 -17.57 13.30 22.64
C GLU A 138 -16.73 12.03 22.66
N LYS A 139 -16.45 11.46 21.47
CA LYS A 139 -15.60 10.26 21.35
C LYS A 139 -14.16 10.52 21.80
N PHE A 140 -13.64 11.71 21.54
CA PHE A 140 -12.31 12.11 21.98
C PHE A 140 -12.21 12.18 23.50
N VAL A 141 -13.20 12.77 24.18
CA VAL A 141 -13.24 12.81 25.66
C VAL A 141 -13.36 11.39 26.23
N GLU A 142 -14.21 10.54 25.65
CA GLU A 142 -14.35 9.13 26.05
C GLU A 142 -13.02 8.38 26.02
N LEU A 143 -12.23 8.56 24.95
CA LEU A 143 -10.99 7.82 24.75
C LEU A 143 -9.77 8.41 25.47
N ASN A 144 -9.72 9.74 25.64
CA ASN A 144 -8.50 10.42 26.05
C ASN A 144 -8.63 11.21 27.36
N GLY A 145 -9.85 11.42 27.86
CA GLY A 145 -10.12 12.04 29.16
C GLY A 145 -9.99 13.57 29.23
N TYR A 146 -9.90 14.26 28.09
CA TYR A 146 -9.92 15.73 28.00
C TYR A 146 -10.58 16.20 26.71
N ASP A 147 -10.95 17.48 26.65
CA ASP A 147 -11.61 18.06 25.48
C ASP A 147 -10.60 18.63 24.48
N VAL A 148 -10.58 18.06 23.26
CA VAL A 148 -9.71 18.54 22.17
C VAL A 148 -10.01 19.98 21.76
N ARG A 149 -11.25 20.45 21.97
CA ARG A 149 -11.68 21.81 21.61
C ARG A 149 -10.96 22.88 22.40
N GLU A 150 -10.34 22.53 23.53
CA GLU A 150 -9.52 23.45 24.33
C GLU A 150 -8.05 23.50 23.89
N LYS A 151 -7.64 22.60 22.98
CA LYS A 151 -6.25 22.41 22.57
C LYS A 151 -6.02 22.45 21.05
N LEU A 152 -7.00 22.92 20.28
CA LEU A 152 -6.90 22.95 18.82
C LEU A 152 -5.64 23.67 18.25
N PRO A 153 -5.09 24.74 18.87
CA PRO A 153 -3.83 25.33 18.39
C PRO A 153 -2.67 24.34 18.37
N GLU A 154 -2.67 23.31 19.24
CA GLU A 154 -1.63 22.28 19.30
C GLU A 154 -1.63 21.36 18.06
N LEU A 155 -2.75 21.26 17.34
CA LEU A 155 -2.82 20.54 16.06
C LEU A 155 -2.12 21.28 14.91
N VAL A 156 -1.89 22.58 15.08
CA VAL A 156 -1.26 23.45 14.07
C VAL A 156 0.19 23.78 14.46
N PHE A 157 0.40 24.19 15.72
CA PHE A 157 1.66 24.70 16.24
C PHE A 157 2.27 23.79 17.30
N ASP A 158 3.60 23.82 17.44
CA ASP A 158 4.35 23.04 18.43
C ASP A 158 4.34 23.76 19.80
N VAL A 159 3.14 23.93 20.36
CA VAL A 159 2.87 24.62 21.64
C VAL A 159 2.14 23.68 22.60
N GLY A 160 2.24 23.92 23.92
CA GLY A 160 1.55 23.09 24.90
C GLY A 160 2.01 21.62 24.87
N ASP A 161 1.07 20.67 24.95
CA ASP A 161 1.32 19.22 24.95
C ASP A 161 1.11 18.61 23.54
N TYR A 162 1.62 19.29 22.50
CA TYR A 162 1.25 19.02 21.11
C TYR A 162 1.48 17.59 20.64
N LEU A 163 2.56 16.93 21.10
CA LEU A 163 2.85 15.54 20.75
C LEU A 163 1.70 14.62 21.20
N LYS A 164 1.24 14.80 22.44
CA LYS A 164 0.08 14.06 22.96
C LYS A 164 -1.21 14.44 22.24
N THR A 165 -1.49 15.74 22.11
CA THR A 165 -2.76 16.18 21.52
C THR A 165 -2.92 15.68 20.09
N ARG A 166 -1.85 15.72 19.29
CA ARG A 166 -1.87 15.17 17.92
C ARG A 166 -1.94 13.65 17.88
N TYR A 167 -1.20 12.96 18.75
CA TYR A 167 -1.27 11.50 18.88
C TYR A 167 -2.70 11.04 19.19
N ASP A 168 -3.31 11.60 20.23
CA ASP A 168 -4.67 11.27 20.66
C ASP A 168 -5.71 11.63 19.58
N PHE A 169 -5.53 12.76 18.89
CA PHE A 169 -6.44 13.21 17.83
C PHE A 169 -6.48 12.23 16.67
N TRP A 170 -5.33 11.92 16.08
CA TRP A 170 -5.28 11.01 14.93
C TRP A 170 -5.61 9.57 15.32
N ARG A 171 -5.25 9.13 16.53
CA ARG A 171 -5.70 7.83 17.05
C ARG A 171 -7.22 7.77 17.16
N THR A 172 -7.86 8.83 17.68
CA THR A 172 -9.33 8.92 17.78
C THR A 172 -9.99 8.89 16.42
N VAL A 173 -9.50 9.71 15.47
CA VAL A 173 -9.98 9.75 14.08
C VAL A 173 -9.88 8.38 13.42
N THR A 174 -8.73 7.70 13.56
CA THR A 174 -8.49 6.36 13.01
C THR A 174 -9.49 5.35 13.57
N LEU A 175 -9.67 5.31 14.89
CA LEU A 175 -10.62 4.38 15.54
C LEU A 175 -12.07 4.64 15.10
N MET A 176 -12.47 5.92 15.01
CA MET A 176 -13.79 6.28 14.50
C MET A 176 -14.00 5.81 13.06
N PHE A 177 -13.02 5.97 12.18
CA PHE A 177 -13.13 5.53 10.80
C PHE A 177 -13.21 4.00 10.69
N VAL A 178 -12.36 3.28 11.42
CA VAL A 178 -12.36 1.81 11.48
C VAL A 178 -13.72 1.29 11.97
N GLU A 179 -14.27 1.88 13.03
CA GLU A 179 -15.56 1.49 13.61
C GLU A 179 -16.74 1.84 12.70
N ALA A 180 -16.77 3.06 12.18
CA ALA A 180 -17.88 3.57 11.39
C ALA A 180 -17.95 2.89 10.02
N PHE A 181 -16.83 2.79 9.29
CA PHE A 181 -16.79 2.27 7.94
C PHE A 181 -16.39 0.80 7.87
N SER A 182 -15.13 0.49 8.17
CA SER A 182 -14.55 -0.84 7.90
C SER A 182 -15.33 -1.95 8.61
N LYS A 183 -15.61 -1.77 9.90
CA LYS A 183 -16.35 -2.75 10.70
C LYS A 183 -17.79 -2.92 10.24
N GLN A 184 -18.53 -1.83 9.98
CA GLN A 184 -19.92 -1.95 9.54
C GLN A 184 -20.04 -2.61 8.16
N VAL A 185 -19.18 -2.28 7.20
CA VAL A 185 -19.15 -2.92 5.89
C VAL A 185 -18.80 -4.41 6.02
N TYR A 186 -17.80 -4.74 6.85
CA TYR A 186 -17.43 -6.11 7.16
C TYR A 186 -18.59 -6.91 7.72
N GLU A 187 -19.24 -6.42 8.77
CA GLU A 187 -20.36 -7.09 9.43
C GLU A 187 -21.57 -7.20 8.51
N TRP A 188 -21.82 -6.20 7.67
CA TRP A 188 -22.88 -6.28 6.67
C TRP A 188 -22.59 -7.38 5.64
N CYS A 189 -21.36 -7.46 5.13
CA CYS A 189 -20.95 -8.50 4.18
C CYS A 189 -21.02 -9.90 4.80
N ASP A 190 -20.52 -10.04 6.03
CA ASP A 190 -20.51 -11.32 6.77
C ASP A 190 -21.93 -11.86 6.97
N ARG A 191 -22.87 -11.02 7.43
CA ARG A 191 -24.29 -11.39 7.58
C ARG A 191 -24.98 -11.83 6.29
N HIS A 192 -24.47 -11.42 5.13
CA HIS A 192 -25.04 -11.75 3.82
C HIS A 192 -24.23 -12.80 3.05
N GLY A 193 -23.23 -13.43 3.67
CA GLY A 193 -22.40 -14.45 3.03
C GLY A 193 -21.49 -13.91 1.93
N LEU A 194 -21.10 -12.64 2.04
CA LEU A 194 -20.21 -11.95 1.11
C LEU A 194 -18.84 -11.73 1.75
N LYS A 195 -17.77 -11.84 0.96
CA LYS A 195 -16.44 -11.37 1.37
C LYS A 195 -16.35 -9.86 1.23
N PHE A 196 -15.61 -9.22 2.11
CA PHE A 196 -15.26 -7.80 1.99
C PHE A 196 -13.78 -7.68 1.65
N THR A 197 -13.47 -6.96 0.57
CA THR A 197 -12.13 -6.70 0.04
C THR A 197 -12.05 -5.30 -0.57
N GLY A 198 -10.93 -4.96 -1.20
CA GLY A 198 -10.62 -3.61 -1.67
C GLY A 198 -9.42 -3.03 -0.96
N HIS A 199 -9.11 -1.77 -1.24
CA HIS A 199 -7.96 -1.06 -0.69
C HIS A 199 -8.37 0.34 -0.20
N TYR A 200 -7.49 0.96 0.58
CA TYR A 200 -7.70 2.29 1.16
C TYR A 200 -6.88 3.34 0.43
N LEU A 201 -7.34 4.60 0.45
CA LEU A 201 -6.65 5.66 -0.27
C LEU A 201 -5.25 5.94 0.33
N ALA A 202 -4.23 5.88 -0.53
CA ALA A 202 -2.88 6.41 -0.28
C ALA A 202 -2.14 5.75 0.91
N GLU A 203 -2.13 4.41 0.94
CA GLU A 203 -1.45 3.57 1.93
C GLU A 203 0.10 3.63 1.84
N ASP A 204 0.64 4.32 0.83
CA ASP A 204 2.04 4.26 0.37
C ASP A 204 3.09 4.74 1.37
N THR A 205 2.77 5.79 2.14
CA THR A 205 3.70 6.46 3.06
C THR A 205 3.02 6.75 4.39
N LEU A 206 3.82 7.01 5.44
CA LEU A 206 3.29 7.45 6.74
C LEU A 206 2.45 8.74 6.61
N LEU A 207 2.91 9.68 5.79
CA LEU A 207 2.25 10.98 5.61
C LEU A 207 0.93 10.83 4.85
N SER A 208 0.94 10.11 3.74
CA SER A 208 -0.23 9.97 2.87
C SER A 208 -1.36 9.21 3.57
N GLN A 209 -1.04 8.13 4.29
CA GLN A 209 -2.03 7.34 4.99
C GLN A 209 -2.58 8.09 6.22
N LEU A 210 -1.74 8.80 6.98
CA LEU A 210 -2.17 9.62 8.12
C LEU A 210 -3.30 10.56 7.71
N ARG A 211 -3.09 11.24 6.58
CA ARG A 211 -4.00 12.23 6.03
C ARG A 211 -5.30 11.62 5.51
N CYS A 212 -5.19 10.56 4.74
CA CYS A 212 -6.34 10.00 4.03
C CYS A 212 -7.16 9.03 4.87
N ILE A 213 -6.52 8.27 5.78
CA ILE A 213 -7.13 7.13 6.49
C ILE A 213 -6.65 6.96 7.94
N GLY A 214 -5.75 7.81 8.44
CA GLY A 214 -5.16 7.68 9.78
C GLY A 214 -4.08 6.60 9.88
N ALA A 215 -4.43 5.33 9.67
CA ALA A 215 -3.48 4.21 9.56
C ALA A 215 -4.09 3.05 8.77
N ALA A 216 -3.32 2.42 7.87
CA ALA A 216 -3.84 1.36 7.00
C ALA A 216 -4.14 0.05 7.75
N MET A 217 -3.21 -0.42 8.59
CA MET A 217 -3.29 -1.76 9.17
C MET A 217 -4.53 -2.06 10.03
N PRO A 218 -5.02 -1.13 10.89
CA PRO A 218 -6.25 -1.34 11.65
C PRO A 218 -7.49 -1.61 10.79
N HIS A 219 -7.55 -1.06 9.58
CA HIS A 219 -8.67 -1.29 8.66
C HIS A 219 -8.72 -2.73 8.13
N TYR A 220 -7.56 -3.35 7.90
CA TYR A 220 -7.47 -4.74 7.42
C TYR A 220 -8.01 -5.77 8.41
N GLU A 221 -8.16 -5.42 9.70
CA GLU A 221 -8.85 -6.25 10.69
C GLU A 221 -10.25 -6.64 10.22
N TYR A 222 -10.91 -5.67 9.57
CA TYR A 222 -12.27 -5.77 9.06
C TYR A 222 -12.28 -5.94 7.54
N GLN A 223 -11.42 -6.79 6.99
CA GLN A 223 -11.55 -7.31 5.62
C GLN A 223 -11.42 -8.84 5.63
N HIS A 224 -12.32 -9.51 4.90
CA HIS A 224 -12.25 -10.97 4.72
C HIS A 224 -11.08 -11.35 3.82
N VAL A 225 -10.79 -10.51 2.83
CA VAL A 225 -9.64 -10.58 1.95
C VAL A 225 -8.99 -9.20 1.95
N PRO A 226 -8.01 -8.94 2.84
CA PRO A 226 -7.29 -7.68 2.84
C PRO A 226 -6.69 -7.38 1.47
N GLY A 227 -6.81 -6.13 1.03
CA GLY A 227 -6.40 -5.71 -0.31
C GLY A 227 -5.64 -4.38 -0.31
N ILE A 228 -4.80 -4.22 -1.32
CA ILE A 228 -4.06 -2.99 -1.64
C ILE A 228 -4.16 -2.71 -3.14
N ASP A 229 -3.68 -1.56 -3.60
CA ASP A 229 -3.34 -1.32 -5.00
C ASP A 229 -1.83 -1.15 -5.22
N HIS A 230 -1.42 -1.31 -6.46
CA HIS A 230 -0.07 -1.03 -6.94
C HIS A 230 -0.17 -0.35 -8.31
N LEU A 231 0.21 0.92 -8.34
CA LEU A 231 0.15 1.76 -9.53
C LEU A 231 1.53 2.03 -10.14
N GLY A 232 1.53 2.15 -11.46
CA GLY A 232 2.67 2.63 -12.24
C GLY A 232 3.74 1.57 -12.51
N PHE A 233 4.74 1.95 -13.31
CA PHE A 233 5.79 1.03 -13.75
C PHE A 233 6.98 1.06 -12.79
N GLN A 234 6.80 0.49 -11.61
CA GLN A 234 7.76 0.49 -10.50
C GLN A 234 7.58 -0.76 -9.62
N ILE A 235 8.46 -1.00 -8.66
CA ILE A 235 8.28 -2.06 -7.65
C ILE A 235 8.44 -1.53 -6.21
N TRP A 236 9.49 -0.76 -5.94
CA TRP A 236 9.84 -0.37 -4.57
C TRP A 236 8.93 0.70 -3.93
N GLY A 237 8.12 1.41 -4.73
CA GLY A 237 7.22 2.45 -4.25
C GLY A 237 6.08 1.91 -3.38
N SER A 238 5.65 0.67 -3.60
CA SER A 238 4.59 0.02 -2.79
C SER A 238 5.13 -0.90 -1.71
N LEU A 239 6.41 -0.79 -1.34
CA LEU A 239 7.04 -1.66 -0.35
C LEU A 239 6.28 -1.62 0.98
N LEU A 240 6.04 -0.42 1.52
CA LEU A 240 5.31 -0.24 2.78
C LEU A 240 3.90 -0.82 2.68
N THR A 241 3.15 -0.45 1.65
CA THR A 241 1.79 -0.93 1.36
C THR A 241 1.71 -2.45 1.37
N ALA A 242 2.57 -3.14 0.60
CA ALA A 242 2.61 -4.59 0.52
C ALA A 242 2.96 -5.24 1.86
N LYS A 243 3.92 -4.69 2.60
CA LYS A 243 4.29 -5.20 3.93
C LYS A 243 3.17 -4.98 4.95
N GLN A 244 2.45 -3.86 4.92
CA GLN A 244 1.34 -3.57 5.84
C GLN A 244 0.23 -4.62 5.70
N VAL A 245 -0.28 -4.82 4.49
CA VAL A 245 -1.38 -5.76 4.23
C VAL A 245 -0.98 -7.21 4.49
N ALA A 246 0.24 -7.60 4.07
CA ALA A 246 0.74 -8.96 4.30
C ALA A 246 0.88 -9.28 5.79
N SER A 247 1.34 -8.30 6.58
CA SER A 247 1.52 -8.45 8.02
C SER A 247 0.18 -8.61 8.74
N ALA A 248 -0.77 -7.70 8.50
CA ALA A 248 -2.10 -7.79 9.10
C ALA A 248 -2.81 -9.09 8.69
N ALA A 249 -2.76 -9.44 7.40
CA ALA A 249 -3.35 -10.69 6.91
C ALA A 249 -2.73 -11.93 7.57
N ASN A 250 -1.41 -12.00 7.69
CA ASN A 250 -0.77 -13.16 8.30
C ASN A 250 -1.04 -13.25 9.80
N GLN A 251 -0.93 -12.14 10.54
CA GLN A 251 -1.19 -12.07 11.98
C GLN A 251 -2.63 -12.51 12.30
N LEU A 252 -3.60 -12.02 11.54
CA LEU A 252 -5.04 -12.25 11.74
C LEU A 252 -5.56 -13.54 11.07
N GLY A 253 -4.69 -14.31 10.41
CA GLY A 253 -5.09 -15.60 9.84
C GLY A 253 -5.85 -15.51 8.51
N ARG A 254 -5.77 -14.41 7.78
CA ARG A 254 -6.40 -14.26 6.46
C ARG A 254 -5.63 -15.08 5.42
N GLU A 255 -6.37 -15.85 4.61
CA GLU A 255 -5.79 -16.74 3.60
C GLU A 255 -5.32 -15.98 2.35
N ARG A 256 -6.07 -14.95 1.96
CA ARG A 256 -5.88 -14.20 0.72
C ARG A 256 -5.46 -12.77 1.00
N VAL A 257 -4.49 -12.30 0.23
CA VAL A 257 -4.02 -10.91 0.18
C VAL A 257 -4.13 -10.45 -1.26
N LEU A 258 -5.08 -9.56 -1.52
CA LEU A 258 -5.38 -9.03 -2.84
C LEU A 258 -4.46 -7.84 -3.15
N CYS A 259 -4.05 -7.73 -4.41
CA CYS A 259 -3.47 -6.49 -4.92
C CYS A 259 -4.14 -6.14 -6.25
N GLU A 260 -4.74 -4.97 -6.34
CA GLU A 260 -5.10 -4.36 -7.60
C GLU A 260 -3.83 -3.91 -8.33
N THR A 261 -3.54 -4.47 -9.51
CA THR A 261 -2.27 -4.28 -10.20
C THR A 261 -2.40 -3.80 -11.63
N TYR A 262 -1.30 -3.26 -12.14
CA TYR A 262 -1.10 -2.84 -13.53
C TYR A 262 -1.91 -1.61 -13.95
N GLY A 263 -2.57 -0.93 -13.03
CA GLY A 263 -3.11 0.41 -13.24
C GLY A 263 -1.99 1.44 -13.43
N CYS A 264 -2.25 2.45 -14.23
CA CYS A 264 -1.29 3.52 -14.57
C CYS A 264 0.05 3.05 -15.20
N LEU A 265 0.11 1.81 -15.70
CA LEU A 265 1.28 1.20 -16.32
C LEU A 265 1.46 1.60 -17.81
N GLY A 266 0.40 2.11 -18.43
CA GLY A 266 0.34 2.34 -19.87
C GLY A 266 -0.01 1.06 -20.66
N ASN A 267 0.07 1.11 -21.99
CA ASN A 267 -0.30 -0.02 -22.87
C ASN A 267 0.90 -0.71 -23.56
N TYR A 268 2.13 -0.30 -23.24
CA TYR A 268 3.39 -0.87 -23.72
C TYR A 268 4.02 -2.03 -22.90
N PRO A 269 3.64 -2.31 -21.64
CA PRO A 269 4.29 -3.36 -20.83
C PRO A 269 4.26 -4.76 -21.46
N SER A 270 5.37 -5.49 -21.33
CA SER A 270 5.51 -6.89 -21.73
C SER A 270 5.05 -7.87 -20.64
N PHE A 271 4.99 -9.17 -20.96
CA PHE A 271 4.79 -10.21 -19.94
C PHE A 271 5.93 -10.27 -18.92
N ALA A 272 7.17 -9.97 -19.33
CA ALA A 272 8.30 -9.89 -18.40
C ALA A 272 8.13 -8.73 -17.41
N ASP A 273 7.59 -7.60 -17.86
CA ASP A 273 7.31 -6.44 -17.00
C ASP A 273 6.22 -6.74 -15.98
N ARG A 274 5.17 -7.44 -16.42
CA ARG A 274 4.10 -7.92 -15.55
C ARG A 274 4.60 -8.95 -14.54
N LYS A 275 5.47 -9.87 -14.97
CA LYS A 275 6.14 -10.85 -14.11
C LYS A 275 6.99 -10.16 -13.05
N TRP A 276 7.80 -9.18 -13.44
CA TRP A 276 8.66 -8.41 -12.54
C TRP A 276 7.88 -7.75 -11.39
N ILE A 277 6.75 -7.09 -11.69
CA ILE A 277 5.89 -6.47 -10.67
C ILE A 277 5.18 -7.53 -9.82
N GLY A 278 4.57 -8.53 -10.46
CA GLY A 278 3.78 -9.54 -9.73
C GLY A 278 4.63 -10.41 -8.81
N ASP A 279 5.83 -10.81 -9.25
CA ASP A 279 6.77 -11.58 -8.43
C ASP A 279 7.26 -10.79 -7.23
N PHE A 280 7.54 -9.50 -7.40
CA PHE A 280 7.88 -8.60 -6.29
C PHE A 280 6.76 -8.58 -5.25
N LEU A 281 5.51 -8.38 -5.67
CA LEU A 281 4.36 -8.38 -4.77
C LEU A 281 4.18 -9.74 -4.07
N TYR A 282 4.37 -10.84 -4.80
CA TYR A 282 4.24 -12.20 -4.27
C TYR A 282 5.33 -12.53 -3.25
N ALA A 283 6.55 -12.07 -3.47
CA ALA A 283 7.64 -12.20 -2.51
C ALA A 283 7.34 -11.42 -1.22
N LEU A 284 6.69 -10.26 -1.31
CA LEU A 284 6.35 -9.44 -0.14
C LEU A 284 5.11 -9.92 0.65
N GLY A 285 4.31 -10.83 0.08
CA GLY A 285 3.22 -11.50 0.78
C GLY A 285 1.84 -11.39 0.12
N VAL A 286 1.72 -10.69 -1.02
CA VAL A 286 0.53 -10.76 -1.87
C VAL A 286 0.39 -12.19 -2.41
N ASN A 287 -0.84 -12.67 -2.56
CA ASN A 287 -1.08 -13.98 -3.18
C ASN A 287 -2.32 -14.00 -4.07
N PHE A 288 -2.89 -12.84 -4.41
CA PHE A 288 -4.01 -12.72 -5.31
C PHE A 288 -3.93 -11.42 -6.11
N LEU A 289 -3.70 -11.50 -7.42
CA LEU A 289 -3.70 -10.32 -8.29
C LEU A 289 -5.11 -10.06 -8.83
N ASN A 290 -5.51 -8.80 -8.79
CA ASN A 290 -6.69 -8.26 -9.44
C ASN A 290 -6.23 -7.23 -10.48
N HIS A 291 -6.58 -7.39 -11.75
CA HIS A 291 -6.07 -6.48 -12.78
C HIS A 291 -6.90 -5.21 -12.90
N HIS A 292 -6.24 -4.05 -12.82
CA HIS A 292 -6.77 -2.78 -13.27
C HIS A 292 -6.36 -2.53 -14.74
N LEU A 293 -7.24 -2.65 -15.73
CA LEU A 293 -8.66 -3.03 -15.64
C LEU A 293 -9.08 -3.86 -16.87
N VAL A 294 -10.21 -4.58 -16.75
CA VAL A 294 -10.86 -5.31 -17.86
C VAL A 294 -12.10 -4.53 -18.33
N PRO A 295 -11.98 -3.63 -19.34
CA PRO A 295 -13.12 -2.81 -19.73
C PRO A 295 -14.14 -3.67 -20.48
N TYR A 296 -15.44 -3.47 -20.23
CA TYR A 296 -16.50 -4.15 -20.99
C TYR A 296 -16.48 -3.79 -22.49
N SER A 297 -15.99 -2.59 -22.84
CA SER A 297 -15.74 -2.19 -24.23
C SER A 297 -14.66 -1.13 -24.31
N LEU A 298 -13.98 -1.04 -25.47
CA LEU A 298 -13.03 0.03 -25.77
C LEU A 298 -13.70 1.30 -26.35
N ARG A 299 -15.01 1.50 -26.14
CA ARG A 299 -15.72 2.69 -26.65
C ARG A 299 -15.44 3.93 -25.79
N GLY A 300 -15.12 5.04 -26.45
CA GLY A 300 -14.97 6.35 -25.82
C GLY A 300 -13.75 6.42 -24.88
N ARG A 301 -13.94 6.99 -23.69
CA ARG A 301 -12.86 7.19 -22.70
C ARG A 301 -12.21 5.88 -22.22
N ARG A 302 -12.96 4.76 -22.23
CA ARG A 302 -12.51 3.44 -21.74
C ARG A 302 -11.23 2.92 -22.43
N LYS A 303 -11.03 3.23 -23.72
CA LYS A 303 -9.80 2.85 -24.45
C LYS A 303 -8.55 3.54 -23.91
N ARG A 304 -8.73 4.72 -23.29
CA ARG A 304 -7.67 5.62 -22.82
C ARG A 304 -7.68 5.75 -21.30
N ASP A 305 -8.34 4.81 -20.62
CA ASP A 305 -8.28 4.74 -19.17
C ASP A 305 -6.83 4.45 -18.71
N TYR A 306 -6.60 4.45 -17.40
CA TYR A 306 -5.31 4.16 -16.80
C TYR A 306 -4.90 2.70 -17.06
N GLY A 307 -4.34 2.45 -18.25
CA GLY A 307 -3.88 1.13 -18.70
C GLY A 307 -2.85 0.54 -17.75
N LEU A 308 -2.59 -0.77 -17.79
CA LEU A 308 -2.80 -1.71 -18.89
C LEU A 308 -4.25 -2.16 -19.07
N ASN A 309 -4.79 -2.03 -20.28
CA ASN A 309 -6.14 -2.50 -20.58
C ASN A 309 -6.15 -4.00 -20.91
N PHE A 310 -6.67 -4.82 -20.01
CA PHE A 310 -6.85 -6.26 -20.21
C PHE A 310 -8.11 -6.51 -21.05
N HIS A 311 -7.95 -6.66 -22.36
CA HIS A 311 -9.07 -6.81 -23.28
C HIS A 311 -8.72 -7.77 -24.41
N TRP A 312 -9.71 -8.51 -24.93
CA TRP A 312 -9.52 -9.45 -26.05
C TRP A 312 -9.07 -8.80 -27.37
N ALA A 313 -9.05 -7.47 -27.42
CA ALA A 313 -8.54 -6.70 -28.56
C ALA A 313 -7.02 -6.46 -28.47
N GLN A 314 -6.38 -6.81 -27.37
CA GLN A 314 -4.94 -6.74 -27.24
C GLN A 314 -4.27 -7.78 -28.17
N PRO A 315 -3.20 -7.41 -28.89
CA PRO A 315 -2.56 -8.31 -29.86
C PRO A 315 -1.98 -9.58 -29.20
N TRP A 316 -1.65 -9.49 -27.91
CA TRP A 316 -1.10 -10.57 -27.11
C TRP A 316 -2.16 -11.38 -26.35
N TRP A 317 -3.46 -11.05 -26.45
CA TRP A 317 -4.52 -11.68 -25.63
C TRP A 317 -4.55 -13.20 -25.75
N ARG A 318 -4.39 -13.74 -26.97
CA ARG A 318 -4.34 -15.19 -27.22
C ARG A 318 -3.18 -15.90 -26.49
N TYR A 319 -2.16 -15.15 -26.07
CA TYR A 319 -1.01 -15.64 -25.31
C TYR A 319 -1.08 -15.27 -23.83
N ASN A 320 -2.10 -14.53 -23.37
CA ASN A 320 -2.19 -14.06 -22.00
C ASN A 320 -2.13 -15.21 -20.98
N ARG A 321 -2.64 -16.39 -21.37
CA ARG A 321 -2.54 -17.63 -20.59
C ARG A 321 -1.13 -17.92 -20.07
N LEU A 322 -0.07 -17.57 -20.81
CA LEU A 322 1.32 -17.84 -20.39
C LEU A 322 1.66 -17.18 -19.05
N ILE A 323 1.18 -15.96 -18.82
CA ILE A 323 1.45 -15.20 -17.61
C ILE A 323 0.36 -15.41 -16.54
N GLU A 324 -0.90 -15.63 -16.94
CA GLU A 324 -1.97 -15.89 -15.97
C GLU A 324 -1.90 -17.28 -15.35
N ASP A 325 -1.57 -18.33 -16.11
CA ASP A 325 -1.39 -19.67 -15.55
C ASP A 325 -0.23 -19.67 -14.54
N TYR A 326 0.83 -18.90 -14.84
CA TYR A 326 1.95 -18.69 -13.93
C TYR A 326 1.51 -18.08 -12.60
N PHE A 327 0.80 -16.94 -12.63
CA PHE A 327 0.32 -16.32 -11.40
C PHE A 327 -0.79 -17.12 -10.72
N ALA A 328 -1.61 -17.88 -11.44
CA ALA A 328 -2.61 -18.77 -10.85
C ALA A 328 -1.95 -19.89 -10.02
N ARG A 329 -0.89 -20.52 -10.53
CA ARG A 329 -0.13 -21.54 -9.79
C ARG A 329 0.55 -20.95 -8.56
N LEU A 330 1.20 -19.78 -8.70
CA LEU A 330 1.76 -19.08 -7.55
C LEU A 330 0.69 -18.68 -6.53
N SER A 331 -0.47 -18.22 -7.00
CA SER A 331 -1.58 -17.76 -6.15
C SER A 331 -2.11 -18.90 -5.28
N TYR A 332 -2.17 -20.11 -5.84
CA TYR A 332 -2.50 -21.31 -5.10
C TYR A 332 -1.42 -21.67 -4.09
N ALA A 333 -0.16 -21.81 -4.54
CA ALA A 333 0.94 -22.26 -3.68
C ALA A 333 1.17 -21.31 -2.49
N LEU A 334 1.13 -19.99 -2.74
CA LEU A 334 1.36 -18.96 -1.73
C LEU A 334 0.12 -18.60 -0.89
N SER A 335 -1.01 -19.28 -1.07
CA SER A 335 -2.14 -19.21 -0.12
C SER A 335 -2.17 -20.39 0.85
N ARG A 336 -1.36 -21.44 0.64
CA ARG A 336 -1.34 -22.63 1.50
C ARG A 336 -0.65 -22.37 2.83
N GLY A 337 -1.20 -22.89 3.92
CA GLY A 337 -0.57 -22.80 5.24
C GLY A 337 -0.38 -21.37 5.73
N ALA A 338 0.62 -21.15 6.58
CA ALA A 338 0.92 -19.84 7.19
C ALA A 338 2.26 -19.28 6.70
N ARG A 339 2.33 -17.97 6.48
CA ARG A 339 3.57 -17.27 6.14
C ARG A 339 4.49 -17.24 7.34
N VAL A 340 5.79 -17.39 7.10
CA VAL A 340 6.84 -17.37 8.13
C VAL A 340 7.72 -16.14 7.92
N ALA A 341 7.61 -15.20 8.85
CA ALA A 341 8.56 -14.12 9.07
C ALA A 341 8.79 -14.03 10.57
N ASN A 342 10.05 -14.03 11.00
CA ASN A 342 10.39 -14.21 12.41
C ASN A 342 10.93 -12.92 13.07
N VAL A 343 11.00 -11.83 12.32
CA VAL A 343 11.28 -10.49 12.83
C VAL A 343 10.01 -9.65 12.70
N LEU A 344 9.65 -8.93 13.77
CA LEU A 344 8.63 -7.89 13.73
C LEU A 344 9.31 -6.52 13.71
N VAL A 345 8.93 -5.65 12.79
CA VAL A 345 9.33 -4.24 12.74
C VAL A 345 8.15 -3.39 13.22
N LEU A 346 8.32 -2.61 14.28
CA LEU A 346 7.24 -1.76 14.78
C LEU A 346 6.88 -0.69 13.75
N HIS A 347 5.59 -0.51 13.46
CA HIS A 347 5.11 0.49 12.52
C HIS A 347 5.00 1.87 13.21
N PRO A 348 5.76 2.90 12.81
CA PRO A 348 5.88 4.15 13.57
C PRO A 348 4.76 5.16 13.27
N ILE A 349 3.56 4.74 12.86
CA ILE A 349 2.46 5.65 12.50
C ILE A 349 2.02 6.52 13.68
N GLY A 350 2.09 6.02 14.92
CA GLY A 350 1.85 6.81 16.12
C GLY A 350 2.81 8.00 16.25
N SER A 351 4.06 7.83 15.82
CA SER A 351 5.01 8.94 15.71
C SER A 351 4.64 9.90 14.58
N ALA A 352 4.22 9.41 13.41
CA ALA A 352 3.73 10.29 12.34
C ALA A 352 2.56 11.16 12.83
N TRP A 353 1.61 10.58 13.57
CA TRP A 353 0.50 11.30 14.21
C TRP A 353 1.00 12.42 15.13
N ALA A 354 1.92 12.10 16.06
CA ALA A 354 2.44 13.07 17.01
C ALA A 354 3.23 14.21 16.34
N LEU A 355 3.89 13.93 15.22
CA LEU A 355 4.77 14.88 14.52
C LEU A 355 4.06 15.72 13.46
N TYR A 356 2.92 15.27 12.95
CA TYR A 356 2.23 15.93 11.85
C TYR A 356 1.78 17.35 12.21
N SER A 357 2.13 18.31 11.36
CA SER A 357 1.56 19.65 11.37
C SER A 357 1.23 20.03 9.93
N PRO A 358 0.07 20.68 9.67
CA PRO A 358 -0.26 21.18 8.33
C PRO A 358 0.69 22.30 7.87
N LEU A 359 1.54 22.85 8.75
CA LEU A 359 2.54 23.86 8.41
C LEU A 359 3.86 23.26 7.89
N SER A 360 4.16 22.02 8.26
CA SER A 360 5.39 21.34 7.86
C SER A 360 5.26 19.83 7.96
N GLU A 361 5.33 19.17 6.81
CA GLU A 361 5.27 17.71 6.70
C GLU A 361 6.66 17.06 6.83
N ARG A 362 7.73 17.87 6.93
CA ARG A 362 9.13 17.41 6.86
C ARG A 362 9.48 16.35 7.89
N ARG A 363 9.04 16.51 9.15
CA ARG A 363 9.34 15.56 10.23
C ARG A 363 8.72 14.18 9.98
N VAL A 364 7.56 14.14 9.34
CA VAL A 364 6.88 12.89 8.96
C VAL A 364 7.55 12.27 7.74
N ALA A 365 7.96 13.08 6.76
CA ALA A 365 8.73 12.61 5.60
C ALA A 365 10.07 11.99 6.01
N GLU A 366 10.83 12.63 6.92
CA GLU A 366 12.09 12.08 7.45
C GLU A 366 11.87 10.75 8.20
N LEU A 367 10.73 10.57 8.86
CA LEU A 367 10.35 9.31 9.52
C LEU A 367 10.05 8.21 8.49
N ASP A 368 9.34 8.56 7.41
CA ASP A 368 9.03 7.64 6.31
C ASP A 368 10.30 7.18 5.58
N GLU A 369 11.20 8.11 5.25
CA GLU A 369 12.50 7.82 4.63
C GLU A 369 13.30 6.79 5.44
N LYS A 370 13.42 6.99 6.75
CA LYS A 370 14.12 6.06 7.65
C LYS A 370 13.46 4.69 7.73
N LEU A 371 12.13 4.64 7.74
CA LEU A 371 11.39 3.38 7.72
C LEU A 371 11.66 2.63 6.41
N GLN A 372 11.63 3.32 5.27
CA GLN A 372 11.93 2.75 3.95
C GLN A 372 13.37 2.23 3.87
N GLU A 373 14.34 2.98 4.39
CA GLU A 373 15.74 2.56 4.46
C GLU A 373 15.90 1.28 5.29
N LEU A 374 15.31 1.23 6.49
CA LEU A 374 15.35 0.03 7.32
C LEU A 374 14.72 -1.18 6.63
N MET A 375 13.52 -1.02 6.06
CA MET A 375 12.82 -2.11 5.37
C MET A 375 13.63 -2.67 4.21
N LYS A 376 14.21 -1.79 3.38
CA LYS A 376 15.07 -2.20 2.26
C LYS A 376 16.35 -2.88 2.75
N ALA A 377 16.98 -2.36 3.81
CA ALA A 377 18.19 -2.95 4.38
C ALA A 377 17.95 -4.36 4.93
N LEU A 378 16.82 -4.58 5.62
CA LEU A 378 16.43 -5.91 6.12
C LEU A 378 16.19 -6.90 4.97
N LEU A 379 15.43 -6.50 3.94
CA LEU A 379 15.21 -7.36 2.78
C LEU A 379 16.51 -7.67 2.04
N ALA A 380 17.41 -6.69 1.89
CA ALA A 380 18.68 -6.88 1.20
C ALA A 380 19.64 -7.84 1.92
N MET A 381 19.50 -8.01 3.24
CA MET A 381 20.23 -9.03 4.01
C MET A 381 19.47 -10.35 4.18
N HIS A 382 18.40 -10.53 3.42
CA HIS A 382 17.51 -11.70 3.45
C HIS A 382 16.85 -11.93 4.81
N VAL A 383 16.56 -10.84 5.53
CA VAL A 383 15.72 -10.85 6.74
C VAL A 383 14.33 -10.38 6.34
N ASP A 384 13.42 -11.33 6.12
CA ASP A 384 12.00 -11.00 5.96
C ASP A 384 11.39 -10.67 7.34
N PHE A 385 10.38 -9.81 7.33
CA PHE A 385 9.77 -9.27 8.54
C PHE A 385 8.27 -9.06 8.36
N GLU A 386 7.59 -8.78 9.46
CA GLU A 386 6.22 -8.25 9.46
C GLU A 386 6.16 -6.95 10.25
N LEU A 387 5.25 -6.07 9.86
CA LEU A 387 5.00 -4.82 10.54
C LEU A 387 4.10 -5.06 11.75
N GLY A 388 4.40 -4.42 12.86
CA GLY A 388 3.59 -4.42 14.07
C GLY A 388 2.86 -3.10 14.22
N ASP A 389 1.56 -3.07 13.94
CA ASP A 389 0.70 -1.93 14.23
C ASP A 389 0.27 -1.95 15.71
N GLU A 390 0.40 -0.82 16.39
CA GLU A 390 0.20 -0.73 17.84
C GLU A 390 -1.27 -0.92 18.24
N ILE A 391 -2.23 -0.54 17.39
CA ILE A 391 -3.66 -0.76 17.64
C ILE A 391 -3.97 -2.25 17.52
N LEU A 392 -3.50 -2.92 16.47
CA LEU A 392 -3.67 -4.37 16.32
C LEU A 392 -2.96 -5.14 17.44
N MET A 393 -1.72 -4.76 17.76
CA MET A 393 -0.94 -5.39 18.83
C MET A 393 -1.62 -5.25 20.19
N SER A 394 -2.25 -4.11 20.49
CA SER A 394 -2.97 -3.93 21.75
C SER A 394 -4.09 -4.96 21.99
N LYS A 395 -4.64 -5.53 20.92
CA LYS A 395 -5.72 -6.55 20.96
C LYS A 395 -5.19 -7.97 20.83
N HIS A 396 -4.19 -8.17 19.97
CA HIS A 396 -3.80 -9.49 19.49
C HIS A 396 -2.40 -9.93 19.90
N ALA A 397 -1.61 -9.05 20.53
CA ALA A 397 -0.24 -9.35 20.90
C ALA A 397 -0.09 -9.83 22.35
N ARG A 398 0.86 -10.74 22.57
CA ARG A 398 1.30 -11.20 23.89
C ARG A 398 2.72 -11.75 23.83
N VAL A 399 3.43 -11.73 24.95
CA VAL A 399 4.74 -12.38 25.08
C VAL A 399 4.55 -13.87 25.38
N GLU A 400 5.28 -14.73 24.66
CA GLU A 400 5.27 -16.19 24.83
C GLU A 400 6.71 -16.70 24.93
N GLY A 401 7.17 -16.92 26.16
CA GLY A 401 8.59 -17.18 26.43
C GLY A 401 9.46 -16.01 25.99
N THR A 402 10.46 -16.27 25.16
CA THR A 402 11.38 -15.25 24.60
C THR A 402 10.87 -14.61 23.29
N LYS A 403 9.62 -14.88 22.90
CA LYS A 403 9.07 -14.47 21.60
C LYS A 403 7.86 -13.56 21.77
N LEU A 404 7.63 -12.68 20.80
CA LEU A 404 6.39 -11.91 20.71
C LEU A 404 5.41 -12.63 19.76
N ARG A 405 4.19 -12.89 20.22
CA ARG A 405 3.12 -13.39 19.38
C ARG A 405 2.17 -12.26 19.02
N VAL A 406 1.74 -12.18 17.76
CA VAL A 406 0.63 -11.32 17.31
C VAL A 406 -0.35 -12.19 16.51
N GLY A 407 -1.53 -12.43 17.08
CA GLY A 407 -2.49 -13.39 16.52
C GLY A 407 -1.86 -14.78 16.36
N ARG A 408 -1.78 -15.30 15.13
CA ARG A 408 -1.12 -16.58 14.84
C ARG A 408 0.40 -16.49 14.64
N ALA A 409 0.94 -15.31 14.33
CA ALA A 409 2.34 -15.12 13.99
C ALA A 409 3.22 -15.01 15.25
N LEU A 410 4.46 -15.49 15.17
CA LEU A 410 5.40 -15.57 16.30
C LEU A 410 6.78 -15.06 15.85
N TYR A 411 7.33 -14.11 16.62
CA TYR A 411 8.54 -13.37 16.27
C TYR A 411 9.64 -13.59 17.31
N ASP A 412 10.84 -13.92 16.82
CA ASP A 412 12.06 -14.10 17.62
C ASP A 412 12.71 -12.76 18.02
N ALA A 413 12.44 -11.69 17.27
CA ALA A 413 12.94 -10.36 17.55
C ALA A 413 11.93 -9.27 17.19
N VAL A 414 11.96 -8.18 17.95
CA VAL A 414 11.22 -6.94 17.69
C VAL A 414 12.19 -5.82 17.40
N VAL A 415 12.15 -5.27 16.20
CA VAL A 415 12.93 -4.13 15.75
C VAL A 415 12.06 -2.88 15.85
N VAL A 416 12.49 -1.92 16.64
CA VAL A 416 11.85 -0.61 16.78
C VAL A 416 12.64 0.38 15.90
N PRO A 417 12.06 0.87 14.78
CA PRO A 417 12.72 1.87 13.95
C PRO A 417 12.88 3.19 14.69
N SER A 418 13.57 4.14 14.08
CA SER A 418 13.57 5.52 14.59
C SER A 418 12.13 6.00 14.72
N CYS A 419 11.74 6.39 15.93
CA CYS A 419 10.40 6.86 16.25
C CYS A 419 10.49 7.86 17.42
N VAL A 420 9.43 8.64 17.63
CA VAL A 420 9.37 9.65 18.70
C VAL A 420 8.50 9.17 19.85
N THR A 421 7.44 8.43 19.54
CA THR A 421 6.56 7.84 20.55
C THR A 421 6.12 6.43 20.20
N ILE A 422 5.85 5.64 21.24
CA ILE A 422 5.19 4.33 21.20
C ILE A 422 3.98 4.34 22.14
N ALA A 423 3.02 3.44 21.92
CA ALA A 423 1.88 3.25 22.80
C ALA A 423 2.31 2.64 24.15
N SER A 424 1.62 3.00 25.23
CA SER A 424 1.85 2.39 26.55
C SER A 424 1.66 0.86 26.55
N THR A 425 0.70 0.36 25.77
CA THR A 425 0.50 -1.10 25.57
C THR A 425 1.69 -1.76 24.89
N THR A 426 2.32 -1.08 23.92
CA THR A 426 3.52 -1.56 23.24
C THR A 426 4.72 -1.54 24.17
N LEU A 427 4.92 -0.45 24.93
CA LEU A 427 5.97 -0.36 25.94
C LEU A 427 5.89 -1.54 26.93
N LYS A 428 4.68 -1.86 27.41
CA LYS A 428 4.46 -3.01 28.30
C LYS A 428 4.93 -4.32 27.65
N LEU A 429 4.53 -4.59 26.41
CA LEU A 429 4.94 -5.80 25.68
C LEU A 429 6.45 -5.87 25.49
N LEU A 430 7.11 -4.74 25.16
CA LEU A 430 8.56 -4.70 24.97
C LEU A 430 9.31 -4.91 26.29
N LYS A 431 8.83 -4.35 27.41
CA LYS A 431 9.39 -4.58 28.75
C LYS A 431 9.26 -6.04 29.16
N GLU A 432 8.10 -6.65 28.95
CA GLU A 432 7.85 -8.07 29.21
C GLU A 432 8.77 -8.96 28.35
N LEU A 433 8.88 -8.67 27.06
CA LEU A 433 9.74 -9.43 26.14
C LEU A 433 11.22 -9.35 26.56
N ALA A 434 11.72 -8.15 26.84
CA ALA A 434 13.09 -7.95 27.29
C ALA A 434 13.36 -8.63 28.64
N ALA A 435 12.39 -8.59 29.58
CA ALA A 435 12.50 -9.28 30.86
C ALA A 435 12.53 -10.81 30.73
N ALA A 436 11.83 -11.35 29.74
CA ALA A 436 11.85 -12.79 29.42
C ALA A 436 13.12 -13.23 28.66
N GLY A 437 14.03 -12.31 28.31
CA GLY A 437 15.24 -12.60 27.53
C GLY A 437 15.00 -12.61 26.01
N GLY A 438 13.86 -12.11 25.53
CA GLY A 438 13.59 -11.91 24.12
C GLY A 438 14.40 -10.75 23.53
N VAL A 439 14.47 -10.71 22.20
CA VAL A 439 15.31 -9.73 21.49
C VAL A 439 14.49 -8.49 21.11
N VAL A 440 14.84 -7.35 21.71
CA VAL A 440 14.36 -6.01 21.30
C VAL A 440 15.55 -5.25 20.72
N VAL A 441 15.40 -4.69 19.52
CA VAL A 441 16.44 -3.91 18.84
C VAL A 441 15.93 -2.51 18.56
N PHE A 442 16.59 -1.48 19.07
CA PHE A 442 16.36 -0.11 18.62
C PHE A 442 17.29 0.23 17.46
N VAL A 443 16.73 0.85 16.41
CA VAL A 443 17.50 1.33 15.25
C VAL A 443 17.55 2.85 15.29
N GLU A 444 18.76 3.40 15.22
CA GLU A 444 19.03 4.83 15.36
C GLU A 444 18.45 5.40 16.65
N LYS A 445 17.52 6.36 16.59
CA LYS A 445 17.04 7.05 17.78
C LYS A 445 15.89 6.27 18.43
N PRO A 446 16.03 5.82 19.69
CA PRO A 446 14.91 5.23 20.43
C PRO A 446 13.82 6.29 20.68
N PRO A 447 12.56 5.87 20.95
CA PRO A 447 11.49 6.79 21.29
C PRO A 447 11.83 7.58 22.55
N SER A 448 11.34 8.81 22.63
CA SER A 448 11.47 9.68 23.81
C SER A 448 10.15 9.85 24.56
N ALA A 449 9.04 9.38 23.99
CA ALA A 449 7.70 9.55 24.55
C ALA A 449 6.85 8.27 24.50
N VAL A 450 5.89 8.18 25.41
CA VAL A 450 4.84 7.15 25.47
C VAL A 450 3.50 7.85 25.39
N ASP A 451 2.63 7.44 24.48
CA ASP A 451 1.34 8.08 24.21
C ASP A 451 1.48 9.62 24.02
N GLY A 452 2.56 10.03 23.34
CA GLY A 452 2.90 11.43 23.08
C GLY A 452 3.47 12.22 24.25
N ARG A 453 3.74 11.61 25.42
CA ARG A 453 4.38 12.27 26.57
C ARG A 453 5.75 11.70 26.91
N PRO A 454 6.73 12.54 27.29
CA PRO A 454 8.01 12.05 27.81
C PRO A 454 7.81 11.05 28.95
N SER A 455 8.52 9.93 28.91
CA SER A 455 8.43 8.91 29.96
C SER A 455 9.81 8.33 30.28
N PRO A 456 10.23 8.35 31.57
CA PRO A 456 11.50 7.75 32.00
C PRO A 456 11.50 6.22 31.92
N GLU A 457 10.34 5.57 31.78
CA GLU A 457 10.26 4.11 31.65
C GLU A 457 10.96 3.57 30.40
N LEU A 458 11.15 4.42 29.39
CA LEU A 458 11.88 4.09 28.18
C LEU A 458 13.37 3.86 28.45
N ASP A 459 13.96 4.58 29.40
CA ASP A 459 15.39 4.46 29.73
C ASP A 459 15.73 3.06 30.25
N GLU A 460 14.82 2.46 31.02
CA GLU A 460 14.99 1.09 31.54
C GLU A 460 14.94 0.05 30.41
N LEU A 461 14.01 0.24 29.46
CA LEU A 461 13.87 -0.65 28.32
C LEU A 461 15.08 -0.54 27.39
N VAL A 462 15.54 0.67 27.09
CA VAL A 462 16.70 0.92 26.22
C VAL A 462 17.96 0.28 26.79
N LYS A 463 18.17 0.29 28.11
CA LYS A 463 19.31 -0.37 28.76
C LYS A 463 19.32 -1.90 28.61
N ARG A 464 18.16 -2.53 28.42
CA ARG A 464 18.02 -3.99 28.26
C ARG A 464 17.93 -4.43 26.80
N ALA A 465 17.67 -3.50 25.90
CA ALA A 465 17.56 -3.76 24.47
C ALA A 465 18.93 -3.76 23.78
N ARG A 466 18.97 -4.32 22.58
CA ARG A 466 20.08 -4.19 21.65
C ARG A 466 19.94 -2.93 20.83
N TYR A 467 21.04 -2.47 20.25
CA TYR A 467 21.09 -1.20 19.54
C TYR A 467 21.83 -1.32 18.22
N ALA A 468 21.21 -0.84 17.14
CA ALA A 468 21.81 -0.64 15.84
C ALA A 468 21.95 0.88 15.60
N PRO A 469 23.17 1.43 15.48
CA PRO A 469 23.36 2.88 15.35
C PRO A 469 22.85 3.46 14.02
N SER A 470 22.62 2.63 13.01
CA SER A 470 22.11 2.98 11.69
C SER A 470 21.39 1.78 11.06
N ALA A 471 20.68 2.02 9.96
CA ALA A 471 20.13 0.95 9.11
C ALA A 471 21.17 0.29 8.18
N SER A 472 22.48 0.36 8.49
CA SER A 472 23.49 -0.31 7.67
C SER A 472 23.45 -1.84 7.87
N ARG A 473 23.90 -2.59 6.85
CA ARG A 473 23.96 -4.06 6.91
C ARG A 473 24.73 -4.53 8.14
N GLU A 474 25.91 -3.97 8.39
CA GLU A 474 26.80 -4.37 9.49
C GLU A 474 26.19 -4.10 10.86
N ALA A 475 25.55 -2.93 11.01
CA ALA A 475 24.89 -2.54 12.26
C ALA A 475 23.71 -3.48 12.59
N LEU A 476 22.88 -3.77 11.60
CA LEU A 476 21.72 -4.63 11.73
C LEU A 476 22.11 -6.10 11.93
N GLU A 477 23.10 -6.62 11.20
CA GLU A 477 23.62 -7.99 11.39
C GLU A 477 24.18 -8.19 12.81
N LYS A 478 24.90 -7.21 13.33
CA LYS A 478 25.40 -7.25 14.72
C LYS A 478 24.24 -7.23 15.72
N ALA A 479 23.26 -6.35 15.53
CA ALA A 479 22.14 -6.21 16.47
C ALA A 479 21.21 -7.43 16.47
N LEU A 480 21.00 -8.05 15.31
CA LEU A 480 20.20 -9.26 15.12
C LEU A 480 21.01 -10.56 15.29
N SER A 481 22.25 -10.49 15.79
CA SER A 481 23.08 -11.67 16.00
C SER A 481 22.40 -12.70 16.91
N GLY A 482 22.41 -13.97 16.49
CA GLY A 482 21.74 -15.07 17.20
C GLY A 482 20.22 -15.13 17.04
N VAL A 483 19.59 -14.19 16.33
CA VAL A 483 18.20 -14.34 15.89
C VAL A 483 18.17 -15.44 14.81
N PRO A 484 17.32 -16.47 14.92
CA PRO A 484 17.23 -17.53 13.93
C PRO A 484 16.99 -16.98 12.51
N ARG A 485 17.55 -17.63 11.50
CA ARG A 485 17.29 -17.30 10.09
C ARG A 485 16.67 -18.52 9.40
N PRO A 486 15.35 -18.55 9.14
CA PRO A 486 14.72 -19.73 8.56
C PRO A 486 15.23 -20.03 7.15
N VAL A 487 15.63 -18.98 6.42
CA VAL A 487 16.29 -19.05 5.10
C VAL A 487 17.60 -18.27 5.17
N VAL A 488 18.65 -18.83 4.58
CA VAL A 488 19.92 -18.16 4.32
C VAL A 488 20.17 -18.20 2.82
N ILE A 489 20.59 -17.09 2.23
CA ILE A 489 20.86 -16.97 0.80
C ILE A 489 22.29 -16.45 0.63
N GLU A 490 23.13 -17.23 -0.03
CA GLU A 490 24.49 -16.85 -0.44
C GLU A 490 24.49 -16.57 -1.96
N GLY A 491 25.35 -15.67 -2.44
CA GLY A 491 25.45 -15.33 -3.87
C GLY A 491 24.61 -14.11 -4.33
N ASP A 492 24.01 -13.37 -3.41
CA ASP A 492 23.22 -12.15 -3.67
C ASP A 492 23.71 -10.96 -2.81
N PRO A 493 24.90 -10.40 -3.09
CA PRO A 493 25.53 -9.40 -2.22
C PRO A 493 24.76 -8.06 -2.13
N ASP A 494 24.04 -7.70 -3.19
CA ASP A 494 23.23 -6.49 -3.32
C ASP A 494 21.76 -6.70 -2.90
N GLY A 495 21.37 -7.92 -2.50
CA GLY A 495 20.06 -8.16 -1.90
C GLY A 495 18.89 -8.05 -2.89
N SER A 496 19.14 -8.38 -4.15
CA SER A 496 18.16 -8.28 -5.24
C SER A 496 17.14 -9.44 -5.23
N VAL A 497 17.42 -10.50 -4.48
CA VAL A 497 16.56 -11.69 -4.38
C VAL A 497 15.71 -11.63 -3.13
N LEU A 498 14.39 -11.52 -3.33
CA LEU A 498 13.40 -11.56 -2.27
C LEU A 498 12.86 -12.98 -2.09
N TYR A 499 12.35 -13.30 -0.90
CA TYR A 499 11.70 -14.59 -0.66
C TYR A 499 10.39 -14.49 0.11
N HIS A 500 9.55 -15.50 -0.09
CA HIS A 500 8.33 -15.75 0.68
C HIS A 500 8.37 -17.20 1.17
N LEU A 501 8.47 -17.38 2.49
CA LEU A 501 8.43 -18.69 3.12
C LEU A 501 7.06 -18.97 3.76
N ARG A 502 6.53 -20.17 3.56
CA ARG A 502 5.31 -20.66 4.20
C ARG A 502 5.51 -22.03 4.84
N ARG A 503 4.78 -22.30 5.91
CA ARG A 503 4.63 -23.62 6.55
C ARG A 503 3.25 -24.16 6.24
N ASN A 504 3.19 -25.33 5.63
CA ASN A 504 1.96 -26.01 5.22
C ASN A 504 1.95 -27.43 5.78
N GLY A 505 1.40 -27.59 6.98
CA GLY A 505 1.58 -28.82 7.76
C GLY A 505 3.06 -29.02 8.10
N GLU A 506 3.58 -30.22 7.83
CA GLU A 506 5.00 -30.53 8.01
C GLU A 506 5.88 -30.03 6.86
N SER A 507 5.28 -29.67 5.73
CA SER A 507 6.00 -29.14 4.56
C SER A 507 6.28 -27.65 4.66
N ALA A 508 7.26 -27.18 3.90
CA ALA A 508 7.46 -25.76 3.60
C ALA A 508 7.26 -25.45 2.11
N ILE A 509 6.92 -24.20 1.83
CA ILE A 509 6.87 -23.65 0.48
C ILE A 509 7.75 -22.41 0.49
N LEU A 510 8.78 -22.36 -0.35
CA LEU A 510 9.68 -21.23 -0.50
C LEU A 510 9.58 -20.70 -1.93
N PHE A 511 9.19 -19.43 -2.07
CA PHE A 511 9.27 -18.72 -3.34
C PHE A 511 10.43 -17.73 -3.31
N LEU A 512 11.25 -17.73 -4.36
CA LEU A 512 12.38 -16.83 -4.57
C LEU A 512 12.11 -15.99 -5.82
N ALA A 513 12.38 -14.69 -5.77
CA ALA A 513 12.21 -13.78 -6.89
C ALA A 513 13.43 -12.86 -7.05
N ASN A 514 14.11 -12.96 -8.20
CA ASN A 514 15.15 -12.03 -8.60
C ASN A 514 14.50 -10.75 -9.14
N THR A 515 14.62 -9.65 -8.39
CA THR A 515 14.05 -8.36 -8.78
C THR A 515 14.96 -7.57 -9.74
N ASP A 516 16.19 -8.03 -9.95
CA ASP A 516 17.13 -7.44 -10.90
C ASP A 516 16.72 -7.77 -12.35
N ARG A 517 16.78 -6.76 -13.21
CA ARG A 517 16.34 -6.84 -14.62
C ARG A 517 17.47 -7.20 -15.60
N THR A 518 18.70 -7.32 -15.10
CA THR A 518 19.92 -7.45 -15.89
C THR A 518 20.82 -8.60 -15.43
N SER A 519 20.85 -8.89 -14.13
CA SER A 519 21.81 -9.78 -13.50
C SER A 519 21.26 -11.18 -13.30
N HIS A 520 22.03 -12.16 -13.73
CA HIS A 520 21.83 -13.57 -13.38
C HIS A 520 22.37 -13.85 -11.98
N ARG A 521 21.64 -14.64 -11.18
CA ARG A 521 22.03 -15.01 -9.82
C ARG A 521 22.29 -16.50 -9.71
N LYS A 522 23.46 -16.86 -9.20
CA LYS A 522 23.77 -18.22 -8.74
C LYS A 522 23.76 -18.20 -7.23
N LEU A 523 22.80 -18.91 -6.65
CA LEU A 523 22.46 -18.81 -5.24
C LEU A 523 22.67 -20.14 -4.55
N ARG A 524 23.18 -20.07 -3.34
CA ARG A 524 23.18 -21.20 -2.41
C ARG A 524 22.22 -20.90 -1.28
N VAL A 525 21.11 -21.65 -1.25
CA VAL A 525 19.93 -21.37 -0.42
C VAL A 525 19.81 -22.44 0.67
N GLY A 526 19.93 -22.02 1.93
CA GLY A 526 19.91 -22.90 3.09
C GLY A 526 18.64 -22.75 3.91
N LEU A 527 17.85 -23.82 4.02
CA LEU A 527 16.66 -23.88 4.89
C LEU A 527 16.91 -24.75 6.11
N GLU A 528 16.47 -24.27 7.28
CA GLU A 528 16.57 -25.04 8.54
C GLU A 528 15.77 -26.34 8.48
N GLY A 529 16.41 -27.45 8.83
CA GLY A 529 15.86 -28.81 8.80
C GLY A 529 16.36 -29.66 7.63
N SER A 530 15.89 -30.92 7.60
CA SER A 530 16.16 -31.89 6.54
C SER A 530 14.93 -32.00 5.63
N TRP A 531 15.11 -31.63 4.36
CA TRP A 531 14.04 -31.53 3.38
C TRP A 531 14.33 -32.37 2.14
N LYS A 532 13.29 -32.97 1.56
CA LYS A 532 13.21 -33.45 0.18
C LYS A 532 12.62 -32.33 -0.68
N PRO A 533 13.46 -31.58 -1.43
CA PRO A 533 13.02 -30.43 -2.19
C PRO A 533 12.50 -30.84 -3.57
N GLU A 534 11.38 -30.23 -3.96
CA GLU A 534 10.86 -30.23 -5.31
C GLU A 534 10.87 -28.80 -5.85
N LEU A 535 11.23 -28.65 -7.12
CA LEU A 535 11.01 -27.42 -7.86
C LEU A 535 9.74 -27.57 -8.69
N TRP A 536 8.78 -26.71 -8.38
CA TRP A 536 7.53 -26.59 -9.11
C TRP A 536 7.70 -25.46 -10.12
N ASP A 537 7.80 -25.80 -11.41
CA ASP A 537 7.90 -24.80 -12.47
C ASP A 537 6.53 -24.11 -12.61
N ALA A 538 6.45 -22.86 -12.16
CA ALA A 538 5.20 -22.12 -12.22
C ALA A 538 4.78 -21.78 -13.66
N VAL A 539 5.68 -21.80 -14.65
CA VAL A 539 5.35 -21.53 -16.06
C VAL A 539 4.73 -22.78 -16.70
N THR A 540 5.37 -23.94 -16.57
CA THR A 540 4.96 -25.18 -17.23
C THR A 540 3.98 -26.01 -16.40
N GLY A 541 4.08 -25.94 -15.06
CA GLY A 541 3.39 -26.81 -14.12
C GLY A 541 4.11 -28.14 -13.86
N GLU A 542 5.31 -28.33 -14.42
CA GLU A 542 6.13 -29.52 -14.17
C GLU A 542 6.71 -29.49 -12.75
N VAL A 543 6.83 -30.67 -12.15
CA VAL A 543 7.42 -30.88 -10.83
C VAL A 543 8.65 -31.74 -11.00
N ARG A 544 9.77 -31.32 -10.43
CA ARG A 544 11.02 -32.09 -10.41
C ARG A 544 11.64 -32.12 -9.04
N GLU A 545 12.10 -33.29 -8.62
CA GLU A 545 12.91 -33.42 -7.41
C GLU A 545 14.27 -32.73 -7.62
N LEU A 546 14.75 -32.04 -6.59
CA LEU A 546 16.09 -31.47 -6.57
C LEU A 546 16.99 -32.27 -5.62
N GLY A 547 18.24 -32.45 -6.02
CA GLY A 547 19.27 -32.90 -5.10
C GLY A 547 19.69 -31.76 -4.17
N ALA A 548 20.01 -32.08 -2.92
CA ALA A 548 20.42 -31.10 -1.93
C ALA A 548 21.43 -31.68 -0.93
N ALA A 549 22.24 -30.83 -0.32
CA ALA A 549 23.17 -31.22 0.72
C ALA A 549 22.57 -30.93 2.11
N VAL A 550 22.71 -31.84 3.07
CA VAL A 550 22.31 -31.60 4.46
C VAL A 550 23.56 -31.39 5.31
N GLU A 551 23.76 -30.16 5.78
CA GLU A 551 24.92 -29.79 6.60
C GLU A 551 24.57 -28.67 7.58
N GLY A 552 25.17 -28.69 8.78
CA GLY A 552 24.91 -27.67 9.81
C GLY A 552 23.44 -27.55 10.24
N GLY A 553 22.67 -28.64 10.15
CA GLY A 553 21.23 -28.64 10.46
C GLY A 553 20.34 -28.00 9.39
N ARG A 554 20.87 -27.74 8.19
CA ARG A 554 20.13 -27.13 7.06
C ARG A 554 20.19 -28.01 5.82
N THR A 555 19.17 -27.88 4.99
CA THR A 555 19.17 -28.36 3.60
C THR A 555 19.59 -27.23 2.68
N TRP A 556 20.66 -27.44 1.92
CA TRP A 556 21.27 -26.48 1.02
C TRP A 556 21.00 -26.85 -0.45
N LEU A 557 20.51 -25.86 -1.19
CA LEU A 557 20.11 -25.93 -2.58
C LEU A 557 20.93 -24.97 -3.43
N GLU A 558 21.41 -25.43 -4.58
CA GLU A 558 21.98 -24.58 -5.62
C GLU A 558 20.86 -24.16 -6.58
N ILE A 559 20.58 -22.85 -6.64
CA ILE A 559 19.49 -22.27 -7.43
C ILE A 559 20.05 -21.21 -8.36
N GLU A 560 19.74 -21.32 -9.65
CA GLU A 560 20.06 -20.30 -10.65
C GLU A 560 18.80 -19.50 -11.01
N LEU A 561 18.84 -18.18 -10.89
CA LEU A 561 17.74 -17.28 -11.25
C LEU A 561 18.19 -16.31 -12.36
N PRO A 562 17.62 -16.38 -13.57
CA PRO A 562 17.86 -15.37 -14.61
C PRO A 562 17.37 -13.98 -14.15
N PRO A 563 17.69 -12.92 -14.90
CA PRO A 563 17.07 -11.62 -14.68
C PRO A 563 15.54 -11.75 -14.69
N ILE A 564 14.85 -11.18 -13.69
CA ILE A 564 13.39 -11.32 -13.49
C ILE A 564 12.97 -12.80 -13.29
N GLY A 565 13.92 -13.69 -12.97
CA GLY A 565 13.69 -15.10 -12.73
C GLY A 565 13.11 -15.37 -11.34
N SER A 566 12.41 -16.48 -11.20
CA SER A 566 11.86 -16.91 -9.92
C SER A 566 11.87 -18.44 -9.78
N ALA A 567 11.82 -18.94 -8.56
CA ALA A 567 11.75 -20.36 -8.26
C ALA A 567 10.71 -20.62 -7.16
N LEU A 568 9.84 -21.61 -7.37
CA LEU A 568 8.89 -22.08 -6.37
C LEU A 568 9.32 -23.47 -5.90
N LEU A 569 9.74 -23.56 -4.66
CA LEU A 569 10.25 -24.77 -4.03
C LEU A 569 9.21 -25.30 -3.04
N VAL A 570 8.89 -26.59 -3.13
CA VAL A 570 8.10 -27.31 -2.12
C VAL A 570 9.02 -28.28 -1.40
N LEU A 571 9.01 -28.22 -0.08
CA LEU A 571 9.96 -28.90 0.79
C LEU A 571 9.19 -29.89 1.66
N HIS A 572 9.36 -31.17 1.39
CA HIS A 572 8.78 -32.24 2.18
C HIS A 572 9.74 -32.72 3.26
N PRO A 573 9.29 -33.12 4.45
CA PRO A 573 10.18 -33.68 5.47
C PRO A 573 10.94 -34.91 4.94
N GLY A 574 12.25 -34.98 5.21
CA GLY A 574 13.07 -36.16 4.94
C GLY A 574 14.42 -35.83 4.33
N THR A 575 15.22 -36.87 4.09
CA THR A 575 16.56 -36.71 3.52
C THR A 575 16.49 -36.54 2.00
N PRO A 576 17.12 -35.50 1.42
CA PRO A 576 17.15 -35.28 -0.01
C PRO A 576 18.01 -36.33 -0.73
N ALA A 577 17.78 -36.47 -2.04
CA ALA A 577 18.77 -37.11 -2.90
C ALA A 577 20.06 -36.27 -2.92
N ALA A 578 21.21 -36.92 -3.15
CA ALA A 578 22.47 -36.21 -3.32
C ALA A 578 22.36 -35.23 -4.50
N PRO A 579 23.02 -34.04 -4.43
CA PRO A 579 23.10 -33.13 -5.56
C PRO A 579 23.58 -33.88 -6.81
N ALA A 580 22.78 -33.85 -7.87
CA ALA A 580 23.21 -34.41 -9.14
C ALA A 580 24.38 -33.58 -9.68
N ALA A 581 25.38 -34.23 -10.27
CA ALA A 581 26.41 -33.50 -11.00
C ALA A 581 25.73 -32.64 -12.09
N PRO A 582 26.18 -31.40 -12.33
CA PRO A 582 25.59 -30.56 -13.37
C PRO A 582 25.62 -31.33 -14.68
N ALA A 583 24.45 -31.54 -15.27
CA ALA A 583 24.35 -32.20 -16.56
C ALA A 583 25.22 -31.42 -17.55
N LYS A 584 26.06 -32.11 -18.33
CA LYS A 584 26.76 -31.48 -19.44
C LYS A 584 25.69 -30.99 -20.42
N LEU A 585 25.48 -29.68 -20.45
CA LEU A 585 24.66 -29.04 -21.47
C LEU A 585 25.43 -29.11 -22.77
N GLU A 586 24.95 -29.91 -23.72
CA GLU A 586 25.42 -29.81 -25.10
C GLU A 586 24.86 -28.52 -25.69
N VAL A 587 25.70 -27.48 -25.68
CA VAL A 587 25.38 -26.22 -26.33
C VAL A 587 25.84 -26.32 -27.78
N ARG A 588 24.90 -26.16 -28.71
CA ARG A 588 25.19 -26.07 -30.14
C ARG A 588 24.94 -24.66 -30.60
N GLU A 589 25.96 -24.03 -31.18
CA GLU A 589 25.79 -22.80 -31.93
C GLU A 589 25.19 -23.14 -33.31
N VAL A 590 24.10 -22.47 -33.66
CA VAL A 590 23.45 -22.62 -34.97
C VAL A 590 23.48 -21.25 -35.62
N GLU A 591 24.27 -21.13 -36.68
CA GLU A 591 24.29 -19.92 -37.48
C GLU A 591 22.97 -19.81 -38.26
N LEU A 592 22.13 -18.88 -37.82
CA LEU A 592 20.88 -18.54 -38.48
C LEU A 592 21.22 -17.72 -39.74
N GLY A 593 21.66 -18.39 -40.80
CA GLY A 593 22.11 -17.73 -42.05
C GLY A 593 21.11 -16.70 -42.60
N GLU A 594 21.61 -15.73 -43.38
CA GLU A 594 20.82 -14.62 -43.91
C GLU A 594 19.71 -15.05 -44.89
N ALA A 595 19.85 -16.22 -45.51
CA ALA A 595 18.94 -16.71 -46.54
C ALA A 595 17.98 -17.79 -46.02
N GLY A 596 16.68 -17.64 -46.31
CA GLY A 596 15.68 -18.71 -46.15
C GLY A 596 14.61 -18.51 -45.08
N TRP A 597 14.67 -17.44 -44.28
CA TRP A 597 13.61 -17.10 -43.34
C TRP A 597 12.34 -16.68 -44.09
N ARG A 598 11.26 -17.45 -43.93
CA ARG A 598 9.94 -17.09 -44.44
C ARG A 598 9.13 -16.45 -43.32
N ALA A 599 8.94 -15.14 -43.38
CA ALA A 599 8.02 -14.45 -42.49
C ALA A 599 6.60 -14.54 -43.05
N ARG A 600 5.63 -14.84 -42.18
CA ARG A 600 4.20 -14.73 -42.49
C ARG A 600 3.57 -13.72 -41.55
N ARG A 601 3.04 -12.64 -42.12
CA ARG A 601 2.20 -11.70 -41.40
C ARG A 601 0.88 -12.38 -40.99
N LEU A 602 0.60 -12.38 -39.70
CA LEU A 602 -0.59 -13.03 -39.13
C LEU A 602 -1.81 -12.10 -39.08
N ASP A 603 -1.59 -10.80 -39.03
CA ASP A 603 -2.62 -9.77 -38.86
C ASP A 603 -2.47 -8.66 -39.92
N PRO A 604 -3.55 -7.98 -40.34
CA PRO A 604 -3.44 -6.82 -41.24
C PRO A 604 -2.50 -5.74 -40.69
N ASN A 605 -1.90 -4.94 -41.57
CA ASN A 605 -1.13 -3.78 -41.11
C ASN A 605 -2.09 -2.80 -40.43
N ALA A 606 -1.75 -2.37 -39.22
CA ALA A 606 -2.50 -1.34 -38.51
C ALA A 606 -1.85 0.02 -38.77
N LEU A 607 -2.65 0.97 -39.26
CA LEU A 607 -2.28 2.37 -39.31
C LEU A 607 -2.93 3.09 -38.12
N VAL A 608 -2.11 3.68 -37.25
CA VAL A 608 -2.63 4.37 -36.07
C VAL A 608 -3.07 5.79 -36.47
N LEU A 609 -4.35 6.07 -36.28
CA LEU A 609 -4.96 7.37 -36.58
C LEU A 609 -4.81 8.33 -35.38
N ASP A 610 -3.58 8.77 -35.12
CA ASP A 610 -3.25 9.57 -33.92
C ASP A 610 -3.52 11.07 -34.07
N TYR A 611 -3.61 11.55 -35.31
CA TYR A 611 -3.84 12.95 -35.63
C TYR A 611 -5.09 13.10 -36.49
N CYS A 612 -5.88 14.13 -36.21
CA CYS A 612 -7.05 14.46 -37.00
C CYS A 612 -7.18 15.97 -37.18
N TYR A 613 -7.86 16.35 -38.25
CA TYR A 613 -8.60 17.60 -38.31
C TYR A 613 -9.98 17.37 -37.69
N TYR A 614 -10.54 18.37 -37.05
CA TYR A 614 -11.88 18.32 -36.48
C TYR A 614 -12.69 19.55 -36.85
N SER A 615 -14.00 19.39 -36.93
CA SER A 615 -15.00 20.46 -37.09
C SER A 615 -16.14 20.18 -36.11
N VAL A 616 -16.65 21.22 -35.45
CA VAL A 616 -17.74 21.14 -34.47
C VAL A 616 -18.81 22.11 -34.90
N GLU A 617 -20.07 21.69 -34.94
CA GLU A 617 -21.23 22.50 -35.36
C GLU A 617 -21.04 23.21 -36.72
N GLY A 618 -20.31 22.58 -37.65
CA GLY A 618 -20.06 23.14 -38.98
C GLY A 618 -19.00 24.26 -39.00
N GLU A 619 -18.28 24.51 -37.90
CA GLU A 619 -17.13 25.41 -37.87
C GLU A 619 -16.03 24.96 -38.87
N PRO A 620 -15.16 25.87 -39.35
CA PRO A 620 -14.02 25.52 -40.19
C PRO A 620 -13.16 24.41 -39.57
N TRP A 621 -12.62 23.53 -40.42
CA TRP A 621 -11.72 22.46 -40.00
C TRP A 621 -10.48 23.02 -39.29
N ARG A 622 -10.19 22.49 -38.10
CA ARG A 622 -8.99 22.81 -37.31
C ARG A 622 -8.11 21.57 -37.21
N GLY A 623 -6.81 21.72 -37.41
CA GLY A 623 -5.87 20.59 -37.36
C GLY A 623 -4.65 20.79 -38.27
N PRO A 624 -3.76 19.78 -38.36
CA PRO A 624 -3.86 18.49 -37.68
C PRO A 624 -3.50 18.62 -36.20
N VAL A 625 -4.27 17.97 -35.32
CA VAL A 625 -3.97 17.89 -33.89
C VAL A 625 -4.06 16.44 -33.41
N PRO A 626 -3.36 16.07 -32.33
CA PRO A 626 -3.58 14.77 -31.69
C PRO A 626 -5.07 14.57 -31.36
N VAL A 627 -5.60 13.37 -31.58
CA VAL A 627 -7.04 13.08 -31.39
C VAL A 627 -7.53 13.44 -29.99
N TRP A 628 -6.69 13.31 -28.95
CA TRP A 628 -7.07 13.69 -27.59
C TRP A 628 -7.30 15.21 -27.43
N ARG A 629 -6.59 16.07 -28.18
CA ARG A 629 -6.81 17.52 -28.17
C ARG A 629 -8.12 17.87 -28.86
N ALA A 630 -8.39 17.26 -30.02
CA ALA A 630 -9.68 17.39 -30.69
C ALA A 630 -10.83 16.95 -29.77
N GLN A 631 -10.68 15.80 -29.10
CA GLN A 631 -11.68 15.31 -28.13
C GLN A 631 -11.93 16.32 -27.00
N ARG A 632 -10.89 16.94 -26.44
CA ARG A 632 -11.04 17.93 -25.37
C ARG A 632 -11.82 19.17 -25.83
N GLU A 633 -11.55 19.66 -27.03
CA GLU A 633 -12.28 20.79 -27.61
C GLU A 633 -13.72 20.41 -27.97
N ILE A 634 -13.96 19.22 -28.53
CA ILE A 634 -15.31 18.74 -28.81
C ILE A 634 -16.11 18.62 -27.51
N ALA A 635 -15.51 18.04 -26.46
CA ALA A 635 -16.16 17.85 -25.17
C ALA A 635 -16.47 19.18 -24.45
N SER A 636 -15.67 20.23 -24.65
CA SER A 636 -15.92 21.55 -24.06
C SER A 636 -17.16 22.24 -24.65
N ARG A 637 -17.65 21.81 -25.83
CA ARG A 637 -18.88 22.31 -26.46
C ARG A 637 -20.16 21.70 -25.89
N GLY A 638 -20.05 20.76 -24.96
CA GLY A 638 -21.20 20.16 -24.25
C GLY A 638 -21.72 18.86 -24.88
N VAL A 639 -22.56 18.16 -24.12
CA VAL A 639 -23.15 16.89 -24.54
C VAL A 639 -24.13 17.13 -25.70
N GLY A 640 -24.01 16.34 -26.76
CA GLY A 640 -24.88 16.43 -27.95
C GLY A 640 -24.31 17.24 -29.11
N ALA A 641 -23.16 17.91 -28.93
CA ALA A 641 -22.50 18.65 -30.00
C ALA A 641 -22.20 17.75 -31.21
N ARG A 642 -22.59 18.20 -32.41
CA ARG A 642 -22.28 17.52 -33.67
C ARG A 642 -20.85 17.83 -34.05
N PHE A 643 -20.07 16.79 -34.36
CA PHE A 643 -18.70 16.95 -34.79
C PHE A 643 -18.37 16.01 -35.95
N ALA A 644 -17.36 16.39 -36.71
CA ALA A 644 -16.74 15.56 -37.75
C ALA A 644 -15.24 15.49 -37.50
N LEU A 645 -14.65 14.33 -37.76
CA LEU A 645 -13.21 14.10 -37.73
C LEU A 645 -12.74 13.73 -39.14
N ARG A 646 -11.62 14.33 -39.57
CA ARG A 646 -10.96 13.99 -40.83
C ARG A 646 -9.55 13.52 -40.51
N PHE A 647 -9.25 12.30 -40.93
CA PHE A 647 -7.93 11.68 -40.78
C PHE A 647 -7.26 11.69 -42.14
N GLU A 648 -6.04 12.22 -42.18
CA GLU A 648 -5.20 12.26 -43.38
C GLU A 648 -3.93 11.48 -43.07
N PHE A 649 -3.49 10.68 -44.02
CA PHE A 649 -2.28 9.88 -43.90
C PHE A 649 -1.67 9.65 -45.28
N GLU A 650 -0.34 9.58 -45.31
CA GLU A 650 0.39 9.21 -46.50
C GLU A 650 0.53 7.69 -46.55
N CYS A 651 0.34 7.11 -47.72
CA CYS A 651 0.56 5.69 -47.96
C CYS A 651 1.47 5.55 -49.16
N GLU A 652 2.67 5.02 -48.95
CA GLU A 652 3.63 4.72 -50.02
C GLU A 652 3.13 3.62 -50.97
N VAL A 653 2.03 2.96 -50.62
CA VAL A 653 1.47 1.85 -51.37
C VAL A 653 0.08 2.19 -51.86
N GLU A 654 -0.16 2.01 -53.16
CA GLU A 654 -1.46 2.33 -53.74
C GLU A 654 -2.58 1.47 -53.11
N PRO A 655 -3.66 2.08 -52.57
CA PRO A 655 -4.71 1.33 -51.89
C PRO A 655 -5.59 0.49 -52.83
N ARG A 656 -5.52 0.72 -54.14
CA ARG A 656 -6.37 0.05 -55.14
C ARG A 656 -6.18 -1.47 -55.08
N GLY A 657 -7.28 -2.20 -55.00
CA GLY A 657 -7.29 -3.67 -54.91
C GLY A 657 -6.97 -4.23 -53.53
N ARG A 658 -6.79 -3.39 -52.49
CA ARG A 658 -6.55 -3.83 -51.11
C ARG A 658 -7.80 -3.68 -50.25
N SER A 659 -8.04 -4.62 -49.35
CA SER A 659 -9.10 -4.51 -48.35
C SER A 659 -8.65 -3.57 -47.23
N ILE A 660 -9.28 -2.40 -47.14
CA ILE A 660 -9.13 -1.45 -46.03
C ILE A 660 -10.32 -1.63 -45.11
N LYS A 661 -10.08 -1.77 -43.81
CA LYS A 661 -11.10 -1.83 -42.77
C LYS A 661 -10.88 -0.65 -41.81
N LEU A 662 -11.93 0.14 -41.57
CA LEU A 662 -11.94 1.25 -40.63
C LEU A 662 -12.57 0.84 -39.30
#